data_AF-Q5AZ78-F1
#
_entry.id   AF-Q5AZ78-F1
#
_cell.length_a   1.000
_cell.length_b   1.000
_cell.length_c   1.000
_cell.angle_alpha   90.00
_cell.angle_beta   90.00
_cell.angle_gamma   90.00
#
_symmetry.space_group_name_H-M   'P 1'
#
loop_
_entity.id
_entity.type
_entity.pdbx_description
1 polymer ?
#
loop_
_entity_poly.entity_id
_entity_poly.type
_entity_poly.pdbx_seq_one_letter_code
_entity_poly.pdbx_strand_id
1 'polypeptide(L)'
;MPEAVSQTVKRGAFDPSKAYAAQEGTTFFNDGREIELLHFVYSHPKLDSIRGSPESVLDAIDEYARTRKYLMNVGEDKGRIVCDLIAEVKPKTMVELGGYVGYSSILFGAAVRAAGGSRYYSLEMNPEFAAVIMALVDLAGLSDVVKVVIGPSDVSIARLYESAALTHIGLLFLDHYKPAYTTDLKLCEELKLITPGSVLAADNVIKPGNPPYLEYVRRSVDEKRKHLGVSTNGGGLPGKTVDQYKDKTGFGQMKLSQSRGNPNLIYESRLVESFEPTGVPQCGRAYENHGTPGAAGMPWPHSLTQHLILLLHKAEFRIPSSKMAEPFFYSHIPKNILLILLSLMFLPTTAIIAITSLVINYVSKTPEQGRFKESSAPKTILVTGVSMAKGLAIARLLARETPHRIIGADTEPLLFTSPGRYSQSIVKFYRLSSPRPGDPKPYLDSLLSVMRKEEVHLWISCSSVIGAVEDGEVMVMAEKEFGKDRFKAVQFDSETVKRFHEKDTFIDYIKSLELPVPESYRCTSVEEVTILLNQGREKAKRFIMKPIGVNDKARGKMMTLLPLDSEEATSSYLTALDISKSSPFLLQEYITGEEYCTHSLVVRGDVKAFVACPSSDMLMHYSATPPGSALSMKMLEFTTRVAERGGEDFTGHLSFDFLVQGRGEEARLSPIECNPRTHTAVILFQHTPEVAHAYLSVFGHNLDSKLKQDKGSSDIVAPATPDYNVYWIGHDLVTLLIIPVVTWIGGIRSTEETKHSLRTFWHHLLHWRDGTWALWDPVPFFALYHVYWPARFVECIFKNRKWSRINVSTTKMFEC
;
A
#
# COMPACT_ATOMS: atom_id res chain seq x y z
N MET A 1 54.86 -25.86 -14.05
CA MET A 1 53.84 -26.52 -14.89
C MET A 1 53.69 -27.94 -14.39
N PRO A 2 52.47 -28.31 -14.00
CA PRO A 2 51.75 -29.36 -14.71
C PRO A 2 50.40 -28.85 -15.24
N GLU A 3 49.94 -29.52 -16.29
CA GLU A 3 48.77 -29.23 -17.13
C GLU A 3 47.46 -29.28 -16.35
N ALA A 4 46.68 -28.20 -16.39
CA ALA A 4 45.28 -28.22 -15.96
C ALA A 4 44.42 -28.71 -17.13
N VAL A 5 43.88 -29.91 -16.97
CA VAL A 5 42.95 -30.60 -17.86
C VAL A 5 41.69 -29.74 -18.07
N SER A 6 41.49 -29.24 -19.29
CA SER A 6 40.19 -28.75 -19.74
C SER A 6 39.25 -29.96 -19.93
N GLN A 7 38.47 -30.28 -18.90
CA GLN A 7 37.37 -31.22 -19.04
C GLN A 7 36.17 -30.49 -19.66
N THR A 8 36.04 -30.55 -20.98
CA THR A 8 34.78 -30.30 -21.67
C THR A 8 33.81 -31.43 -21.31
N VAL A 9 32.81 -31.13 -20.48
CA VAL A 9 31.71 -32.07 -20.17
C VAL A 9 30.96 -32.39 -21.48
N LYS A 10 30.85 -33.69 -21.81
CA LYS A 10 30.14 -34.18 -23.00
C LYS A 10 28.65 -33.79 -22.94
N ARG A 11 28.16 -33.20 -24.03
CA ARG A 11 26.74 -32.85 -24.29
C ARG A 11 25.84 -34.09 -24.18
N GLY A 12 24.85 -34.06 -23.29
CA GLY A 12 23.67 -34.92 -23.41
C GLY A 12 22.77 -34.42 -24.55
N ALA A 13 22.06 -35.33 -25.22
CA ALA A 13 20.97 -34.95 -26.12
C ALA A 13 19.77 -34.47 -25.29
N PHE A 14 19.09 -33.39 -25.70
CA PHE A 14 17.86 -32.94 -25.05
C PHE A 14 16.78 -34.01 -25.23
N ASP A 15 16.08 -34.33 -24.13
CA ASP A 15 14.96 -35.27 -24.14
C ASP A 15 13.68 -34.53 -24.60
N PRO A 16 13.15 -34.84 -25.80
CA PRO A 16 11.98 -34.13 -26.34
C PRO A 16 10.72 -34.26 -25.48
N SER A 17 10.62 -35.29 -24.62
CA SER A 17 9.47 -35.46 -23.73
C SER A 17 9.39 -34.38 -22.64
N LYS A 18 10.51 -33.68 -22.38
CA LYS A 18 10.61 -32.59 -21.41
C LYS A 18 10.23 -31.23 -22.00
N ALA A 19 10.08 -31.14 -23.33
CA ALA A 19 9.84 -29.89 -24.02
C ALA A 19 8.57 -29.22 -23.50
N TYR A 20 8.71 -28.00 -22.98
CA TYR A 20 7.58 -27.13 -22.72
C TYR A 20 6.86 -26.78 -24.02
N ALA A 21 5.60 -26.34 -23.89
CA ALA A 21 4.85 -25.77 -24.99
C ALA A 21 5.65 -24.67 -25.70
N ALA A 22 5.45 -24.55 -27.01
CA ALA A 22 6.13 -23.53 -27.79
C ALA A 22 5.81 -22.13 -27.27
N GLN A 23 6.77 -21.21 -27.36
CA GLN A 23 6.55 -19.83 -26.97
C GLN A 23 5.50 -19.17 -27.89
N GLU A 24 4.42 -18.67 -27.29
CA GLU A 24 3.33 -18.00 -27.99
C GLU A 24 3.66 -16.51 -28.22
N GLY A 25 3.96 -16.13 -29.46
CA GLY A 25 4.21 -14.73 -29.82
C GLY A 25 5.44 -14.11 -29.14
N THR A 26 5.39 -12.80 -28.87
CA THR A 26 6.48 -12.04 -28.23
C THR A 26 6.36 -11.94 -26.71
N THR A 27 5.27 -12.46 -26.13
CA THR A 27 4.99 -12.38 -24.70
C THR A 27 5.13 -13.74 -24.03
N PHE A 28 5.87 -13.74 -22.94
CA PHE A 28 6.24 -14.96 -22.23
C PHE A 28 6.09 -14.84 -20.70
N PHE A 29 5.48 -13.73 -20.22
CA PHE A 29 5.05 -13.48 -18.85
C PHE A 29 4.13 -12.25 -18.75
N ASN A 30 3.46 -12.10 -17.60
CA ASN A 30 2.60 -11.00 -17.21
C ASN A 30 1.33 -10.85 -18.09
N ASP A 31 0.86 -11.97 -18.62
CA ASP A 31 -0.37 -12.09 -19.40
C ASP A 31 -1.44 -12.93 -18.67
N GLY A 32 -1.27 -13.14 -17.36
CA GLY A 32 -2.17 -13.91 -16.51
C GLY A 32 -1.86 -15.42 -16.46
N ARG A 33 -0.88 -15.92 -17.24
CA ARG A 33 -0.47 -17.34 -17.19
C ARG A 33 0.04 -17.76 -15.81
N GLU A 34 0.56 -16.83 -15.02
CA GLU A 34 1.08 -17.08 -13.67
C GLU A 34 -0.05 -17.42 -12.69
N ILE A 35 -1.18 -16.70 -12.79
CA ILE A 35 -2.40 -16.97 -12.03
C ILE A 35 -3.12 -18.21 -12.57
N GLU A 36 -3.09 -18.41 -13.89
CA GLU A 36 -3.63 -19.62 -14.53
C GLU A 36 -2.90 -20.88 -14.04
N LEU A 37 -1.57 -20.85 -13.99
CA LEU A 37 -0.74 -21.90 -13.39
C LEU A 37 -1.15 -22.15 -11.94
N LEU A 38 -1.30 -21.09 -11.13
CA LEU A 38 -1.71 -21.23 -9.74
C LEU A 38 -3.07 -21.95 -9.64
N HIS A 39 -4.06 -21.54 -10.43
CA HIS A 39 -5.35 -22.23 -10.48
C HIS A 39 -5.24 -23.66 -10.97
N PHE A 40 -4.41 -23.93 -11.98
CA PHE A 40 -4.17 -25.28 -12.49
C PHE A 40 -3.65 -26.20 -11.39
N VAL A 41 -2.62 -25.77 -10.65
CA VAL A 41 -2.04 -26.55 -9.55
C VAL A 41 -3.07 -26.76 -8.42
N TYR A 42 -3.80 -25.72 -8.00
CA TYR A 42 -4.79 -25.81 -6.91
C TYR A 42 -6.11 -26.50 -7.30
N SER A 43 -6.37 -26.71 -8.59
CA SER A 43 -7.51 -27.51 -9.08
C SER A 43 -7.10 -28.90 -9.56
N HIS A 44 -5.81 -29.25 -9.44
CA HIS A 44 -5.30 -30.53 -9.90
C HIS A 44 -5.99 -31.69 -9.15
N PRO A 45 -6.48 -32.74 -9.83
CA PRO A 45 -7.23 -33.84 -9.20
C PRO A 45 -6.47 -34.56 -8.07
N LYS A 46 -5.14 -34.43 -8.07
CA LYS A 46 -4.23 -35.02 -7.09
C LYS A 46 -3.66 -33.98 -6.09
N LEU A 47 -4.36 -32.88 -5.84
CA LEU A 47 -3.88 -31.80 -4.96
C LEU A 47 -3.43 -32.31 -3.59
N ASP A 48 -4.16 -33.27 -3.01
CA ASP A 48 -3.83 -33.82 -1.69
C ASP A 48 -2.47 -34.52 -1.66
N SER A 49 -2.07 -35.19 -2.76
CA SER A 49 -0.73 -35.80 -2.87
C SER A 49 0.36 -34.81 -3.28
N ILE A 50 -0.01 -33.65 -3.86
CA ILE A 50 0.94 -32.59 -4.20
C ILE A 50 1.38 -31.83 -2.94
N ARG A 51 0.48 -31.65 -1.98
CA ARG A 51 0.72 -30.86 -0.76
C ARG A 51 1.89 -31.43 0.06
N GLY A 52 2.86 -30.57 0.35
CA GLY A 52 4.07 -30.88 1.12
C GLY A 52 5.18 -31.56 0.32
N SER A 53 5.03 -31.71 -1.00
CA SER A 53 6.00 -32.36 -1.88
C SER A 53 6.55 -31.37 -2.92
N PRO A 54 7.80 -30.87 -2.76
CA PRO A 54 8.43 -30.01 -3.76
C PRO A 54 8.47 -30.64 -5.16
N GLU A 55 8.80 -31.93 -5.25
CA GLU A 55 8.85 -32.68 -6.50
C GLU A 55 7.48 -32.70 -7.19
N SER A 56 6.41 -33.02 -6.45
CA SER A 56 5.06 -33.10 -7.03
C SER A 56 4.49 -31.73 -7.40
N VAL A 57 4.89 -30.65 -6.72
CA VAL A 57 4.55 -29.29 -7.13
C VAL A 57 5.28 -28.92 -8.43
N LEU A 58 6.57 -29.27 -8.56
CA LEU A 58 7.33 -29.06 -9.80
C LEU A 58 6.74 -29.86 -10.96
N ASP A 59 6.36 -31.12 -10.74
CA ASP A 59 5.69 -31.96 -11.74
C ASP A 59 4.39 -31.31 -12.23
N ALA A 60 3.60 -30.72 -11.34
CA ALA A 60 2.37 -30.02 -11.72
C ALA A 60 2.65 -28.72 -12.50
N ILE A 61 3.72 -28.01 -12.17
CA ILE A 61 4.17 -26.83 -12.94
C ILE A 61 4.67 -27.26 -14.32
N ASP A 62 5.43 -28.34 -14.42
CA ASP A 62 5.91 -28.91 -15.67
C ASP A 62 4.75 -29.46 -16.52
N GLU A 63 3.75 -30.10 -15.91
CA GLU A 63 2.53 -30.52 -16.60
C GLU A 63 1.82 -29.33 -17.22
N TYR A 64 1.61 -28.25 -16.46
CA TYR A 64 1.05 -27.01 -17.00
C TYR A 64 1.91 -26.47 -18.15
N ALA A 65 3.22 -26.42 -17.97
CA ALA A 65 4.15 -25.86 -18.95
C ALA A 65 4.21 -26.65 -20.26
N ARG A 66 4.00 -27.97 -20.20
CA ARG A 66 3.98 -28.88 -21.36
C ARG A 66 2.61 -28.93 -22.04
N THR A 67 1.51 -28.85 -21.27
CA THR A 67 0.15 -29.10 -21.77
C THR A 67 -0.70 -27.85 -21.99
N ARG A 68 -0.35 -26.72 -21.36
CA ARG A 68 -1.14 -25.49 -21.39
C ARG A 68 -0.38 -24.34 -22.05
N LYS A 69 0.62 -23.78 -21.38
CA LYS A 69 1.33 -22.56 -21.83
C LYS A 69 2.79 -22.59 -21.45
N TYR A 70 3.62 -22.01 -22.32
CA TYR A 70 5.04 -21.82 -22.05
C TYR A 70 5.30 -21.04 -20.74
N LEU A 71 6.26 -21.52 -19.95
CA LEU A 71 6.82 -20.80 -18.80
C LEU A 71 8.31 -20.55 -19.04
N MET A 72 8.76 -19.30 -18.83
CA MET A 72 10.17 -18.93 -18.99
C MET A 72 11.05 -19.27 -17.77
N ASN A 73 10.66 -20.28 -17.00
CA ASN A 73 11.44 -20.70 -15.83
C ASN A 73 12.74 -21.41 -16.27
N VAL A 74 13.57 -21.77 -15.30
CA VAL A 74 14.87 -22.40 -15.54
C VAL A 74 14.76 -23.81 -16.16
N GLY A 75 13.64 -24.53 -15.94
CA GLY A 75 13.43 -25.89 -16.41
C GLY A 75 14.40 -26.93 -15.83
N GLU A 76 14.21 -28.19 -16.23
CA GLU A 76 14.89 -29.34 -15.63
C GLU A 76 16.42 -29.36 -15.89
N ASP A 77 16.87 -29.08 -17.12
CA ASP A 77 18.29 -29.23 -17.50
C ASP A 77 19.19 -28.16 -16.88
N LYS A 78 18.80 -26.88 -16.94
CA LYS A 78 19.52 -25.80 -16.23
C LYS A 78 19.33 -25.92 -14.72
N GLY A 79 18.13 -26.30 -14.27
CA GLY A 79 17.83 -26.53 -12.86
C GLY A 79 18.79 -27.54 -12.23
N ARG A 80 19.05 -28.67 -12.91
CA ARG A 80 20.01 -29.69 -12.45
C ARG A 80 21.42 -29.13 -12.24
N ILE A 81 21.92 -28.31 -13.15
CA ILE A 81 23.27 -27.71 -13.04
C ILE A 81 23.39 -26.87 -11.76
N VAL A 82 22.36 -26.08 -11.44
CA VAL A 82 22.36 -25.25 -10.22
C VAL A 82 22.15 -26.12 -8.97
N CYS A 83 21.33 -27.17 -9.04
CA CYS A 83 21.19 -28.14 -7.94
C CYS A 83 22.51 -28.85 -7.62
N ASP A 84 23.27 -29.28 -8.63
CA ASP A 84 24.60 -29.89 -8.46
C ASP A 84 25.56 -28.89 -7.80
N LEU A 85 25.50 -27.62 -8.22
CA LEU A 85 26.29 -26.56 -7.60
C LEU A 85 25.89 -26.29 -6.15
N ILE A 86 24.59 -26.33 -5.82
CA ILE A 86 24.10 -26.21 -4.43
C ILE A 86 24.61 -27.38 -3.59
N ALA A 87 24.60 -28.61 -4.13
CA ALA A 87 25.09 -29.81 -3.44
C ALA A 87 26.62 -29.77 -3.20
N GLU A 88 27.37 -29.18 -4.13
CA GLU A 88 28.82 -28.95 -4.01
C GLU A 88 29.13 -27.85 -2.98
N VAL A 89 28.51 -26.67 -3.12
CA VAL A 89 28.79 -25.47 -2.33
C VAL A 89 28.22 -25.57 -0.90
N LYS A 90 27.10 -26.27 -0.74
CA LYS A 90 26.34 -26.38 0.52
C LYS A 90 26.09 -25.02 1.18
N PRO A 91 25.47 -24.07 0.47
CA PRO A 91 25.32 -22.72 0.96
C PRO A 91 24.41 -22.70 2.19
N LYS A 92 24.90 -22.09 3.29
CA LYS A 92 24.06 -21.84 4.47
C LYS A 92 22.90 -20.89 4.17
N THR A 93 23.18 -19.90 3.31
CA THR A 93 22.22 -18.93 2.79
C THR A 93 22.38 -18.80 1.29
N MET A 94 21.27 -18.96 0.56
CA MET A 94 21.20 -18.71 -0.88
C MET A 94 20.27 -17.53 -1.15
N VAL A 95 20.60 -16.73 -2.17
CA VAL A 95 19.75 -15.64 -2.65
C VAL A 95 19.50 -15.83 -4.14
N GLU A 96 18.27 -15.67 -4.54
CA GLU A 96 17.82 -15.61 -5.92
C GLU A 96 17.26 -14.22 -6.21
N LEU A 97 17.74 -13.61 -7.29
CA LEU A 97 17.18 -12.39 -7.84
C LEU A 97 16.36 -12.77 -9.07
N GLY A 98 15.03 -12.66 -8.96
CA GLY A 98 14.04 -13.06 -9.97
C GLY A 98 13.44 -14.43 -9.68
N GLY A 99 12.20 -14.48 -9.18
CA GLY A 99 11.52 -15.73 -8.79
C GLY A 99 10.39 -16.15 -9.74
N TYR A 100 9.80 -15.20 -10.47
CA TYR A 100 8.71 -15.42 -11.42
C TYR A 100 7.56 -16.26 -10.82
N VAL A 101 7.30 -17.47 -11.31
CA VAL A 101 6.25 -18.37 -10.78
C VAL A 101 6.74 -19.28 -9.64
N GLY A 102 8.01 -19.19 -9.25
CA GLY A 102 8.56 -19.90 -8.10
C GLY A 102 9.12 -21.28 -8.37
N TYR A 103 9.22 -21.69 -9.64
CA TYR A 103 9.81 -23.00 -10.01
C TYR A 103 11.23 -23.16 -9.46
N SER A 104 12.12 -22.20 -9.74
CA SER A 104 13.49 -22.19 -9.21
C SER A 104 13.52 -22.03 -7.70
N SER A 105 12.65 -21.20 -7.12
CA SER A 105 12.53 -21.06 -5.67
C SER A 105 12.17 -22.36 -4.97
N ILE A 106 11.30 -23.20 -5.56
CA ILE A 106 10.93 -24.52 -5.04
C ILE A 106 12.06 -25.52 -5.25
N LEU A 107 12.57 -25.63 -6.48
CA LEU A 107 13.63 -26.56 -6.85
C LEU A 107 14.90 -26.33 -6.03
N PHE A 108 15.39 -25.10 -6.01
CA PHE A 108 16.61 -24.73 -5.29
C PHE A 108 16.35 -24.64 -3.79
N GLY A 109 15.17 -24.24 -3.34
CA GLY A 109 14.78 -24.29 -1.93
C GLY A 109 14.87 -25.71 -1.36
N ALA A 110 14.38 -26.70 -2.11
CA ALA A 110 14.50 -28.12 -1.75
C ALA A 110 15.97 -28.58 -1.75
N ALA A 111 16.76 -28.21 -2.77
CA ALA A 111 18.18 -28.54 -2.85
C ALA A 111 19.00 -27.92 -1.70
N VAL A 112 18.74 -26.64 -1.35
CA VAL A 112 19.39 -25.95 -0.23
C VAL A 112 19.06 -26.64 1.08
N ARG A 113 17.79 -27.02 1.30
CA ARG A 113 17.39 -27.81 2.49
C ARG A 113 18.13 -29.14 2.54
N ALA A 114 18.19 -29.87 1.43
CA ALA A 114 18.89 -31.16 1.35
C ALA A 114 20.41 -31.03 1.60
N ALA A 115 21.01 -29.93 1.16
CA ALA A 115 22.42 -29.61 1.39
C ALA A 115 22.73 -29.13 2.83
N GLY A 116 21.71 -29.03 3.71
CA GLY A 116 21.86 -28.55 5.09
C GLY A 116 21.84 -27.03 5.24
N GLY A 117 21.43 -26.31 4.19
CA GLY A 117 21.23 -24.87 4.20
C GLY A 117 20.05 -24.44 5.06
N SER A 118 20.12 -23.21 5.57
CA SER A 118 19.17 -22.70 6.57
C SER A 118 18.21 -21.64 6.05
N ARG A 119 18.53 -21.03 4.90
CA ARG A 119 17.75 -19.91 4.35
C ARG A 119 17.95 -19.79 2.85
N TYR A 120 16.84 -19.56 2.16
CA TYR A 120 16.79 -19.20 0.75
C TYR A 120 15.94 -17.93 0.63
N TYR A 121 16.49 -16.84 0.07
CA TYR A 121 15.71 -15.63 -0.22
C TYR A 121 15.41 -15.56 -1.71
N SER A 122 14.13 -15.47 -2.06
CA SER A 122 13.69 -15.21 -3.44
C SER A 122 13.20 -13.77 -3.53
N LEU A 123 13.95 -12.93 -4.24
CA LEU A 123 13.60 -11.51 -4.41
C LEU A 123 12.82 -11.36 -5.70
N GLU A 124 11.53 -11.05 -5.55
CA GLU A 124 10.61 -10.87 -6.67
C GLU A 124 10.01 -9.47 -6.61
N MET A 125 10.11 -8.75 -7.72
CA MET A 125 9.66 -7.37 -7.78
C MET A 125 8.14 -7.28 -7.94
N ASN A 126 7.56 -8.13 -8.79
CA ASN A 126 6.14 -8.07 -9.07
C ASN A 126 5.36 -8.70 -7.90
N PRO A 127 4.47 -7.95 -7.20
CA PRO A 127 3.71 -8.48 -6.07
C PRO A 127 2.77 -9.64 -6.45
N GLU A 128 2.25 -9.68 -7.69
CA GLU A 128 1.41 -10.77 -8.19
C GLU A 128 2.23 -12.06 -8.33
N PHE A 129 3.41 -11.96 -8.94
CA PHE A 129 4.34 -13.09 -9.07
C PHE A 129 4.80 -13.57 -7.70
N ALA A 130 5.15 -12.65 -6.81
CA ALA A 130 5.48 -12.97 -5.43
C ALA A 130 4.36 -13.71 -4.70
N ALA A 131 3.09 -13.35 -4.93
CA ALA A 131 1.95 -14.06 -4.36
C ALA A 131 1.83 -15.51 -4.90
N VAL A 132 2.07 -15.72 -6.21
CA VAL A 132 2.14 -17.06 -6.81
C VAL A 132 3.28 -17.88 -6.20
N ILE A 133 4.48 -17.31 -6.10
CA ILE A 133 5.64 -17.96 -5.47
C ILE A 133 5.29 -18.37 -4.03
N MET A 134 4.77 -17.44 -3.22
CA MET A 134 4.43 -17.70 -1.82
C MET A 134 3.40 -18.84 -1.68
N ALA A 135 2.38 -18.87 -2.53
CA ALA A 135 1.37 -19.92 -2.52
C ALA A 135 1.96 -21.30 -2.91
N LEU A 136 2.75 -21.38 -3.98
CA LEU A 136 3.34 -22.63 -4.44
C LEU A 136 4.47 -23.13 -3.53
N VAL A 137 5.25 -22.23 -2.93
CA VAL A 137 6.25 -22.56 -1.89
C VAL A 137 5.58 -23.11 -0.63
N ASP A 138 4.44 -22.55 -0.24
CA ASP A 138 3.65 -23.05 0.88
C ASP A 138 3.06 -24.43 0.57
N LEU A 139 2.49 -24.59 -0.63
CA LEU A 139 2.01 -25.88 -1.10
C LEU A 139 3.13 -26.93 -1.14
N ALA A 140 4.36 -26.55 -1.49
CA ALA A 140 5.54 -27.43 -1.50
C ALA A 140 6.09 -27.75 -0.09
N GLY A 141 5.60 -27.11 0.98
CA GLY A 141 6.12 -27.30 2.33
C GLY A 141 7.52 -26.70 2.53
N LEU A 142 7.82 -25.60 1.83
CA LEU A 142 9.13 -24.94 1.84
C LEU A 142 9.14 -23.58 2.57
N SER A 143 8.01 -23.14 3.14
CA SER A 143 7.85 -21.83 3.81
C SER A 143 8.84 -21.57 4.96
N ASP A 144 9.42 -22.61 5.55
CA ASP A 144 10.44 -22.49 6.61
C ASP A 144 11.87 -22.23 6.08
N VAL A 145 12.16 -22.58 4.83
CA VAL A 145 13.49 -22.37 4.20
C VAL A 145 13.45 -21.25 3.15
N VAL A 146 12.42 -21.19 2.31
CA VAL A 146 12.26 -20.18 1.25
C VAL A 146 11.49 -18.97 1.80
N LYS A 147 12.09 -17.79 1.71
CA LYS A 147 11.44 -16.52 2.03
C LYS A 147 11.37 -15.64 0.79
N VAL A 148 10.15 -15.31 0.38
CA VAL A 148 9.89 -14.36 -0.71
C VAL A 148 9.96 -12.94 -0.17
N VAL A 149 10.66 -12.07 -0.89
CA VAL A 149 10.86 -10.66 -0.53
C VAL A 149 10.39 -9.80 -1.70
N ILE A 150 9.34 -9.01 -1.45
CA ILE A 150 8.68 -8.22 -2.48
C ILE A 150 9.36 -6.85 -2.62
N GLY A 151 9.67 -6.48 -3.85
CA GLY A 151 10.17 -5.17 -4.25
C GLY A 151 11.39 -5.23 -5.18
N PRO A 152 11.90 -4.08 -5.65
CA PRO A 152 13.13 -4.01 -6.43
C PRO A 152 14.29 -4.74 -5.74
N SER A 153 15.15 -5.39 -6.52
CA SER A 153 16.23 -6.24 -6.00
C SER A 153 17.24 -5.44 -5.18
N ASP A 154 17.63 -4.25 -5.62
CA ASP A 154 18.54 -3.35 -4.90
C ASP A 154 17.97 -2.90 -3.54
N VAL A 155 16.72 -2.45 -3.50
CA VAL A 155 16.01 -2.07 -2.27
C VAL A 155 15.86 -3.27 -1.35
N SER A 156 15.57 -4.45 -1.91
CA SER A 156 15.38 -5.69 -1.14
C SER A 156 16.70 -6.22 -0.57
N ILE A 157 17.79 -6.19 -1.34
CA ILE A 157 19.15 -6.52 -0.89
C ILE A 157 19.57 -5.57 0.22
N ALA A 158 19.39 -4.26 0.02
CA ALA A 158 19.68 -3.24 1.02
C ALA A 158 18.89 -3.54 2.30
N ARG A 159 17.57 -3.67 2.23
CA ARG A 159 16.72 -4.00 3.38
C ARG A 159 17.12 -5.30 4.09
N LEU A 160 17.48 -6.36 3.34
CA LEU A 160 17.91 -7.64 3.92
C LEU A 160 19.28 -7.55 4.62
N TYR A 161 20.21 -6.79 4.05
CA TYR A 161 21.49 -6.49 4.69
C TYR A 161 21.31 -5.63 5.94
N GLU A 162 20.51 -4.58 5.78
CA GLU A 162 20.17 -3.59 6.78
C GLU A 162 19.48 -4.20 8.01
N SER A 163 18.63 -5.19 7.76
CA SER A 163 17.96 -6.03 8.77
C SER A 163 18.80 -7.19 9.31
N ALA A 164 20.09 -7.27 8.95
CA ALA A 164 20.99 -8.39 9.27
C ALA A 164 20.41 -9.78 8.94
N ALA A 165 19.29 -9.86 8.22
CA ALA A 165 18.65 -11.08 7.79
C ALA A 165 19.49 -11.77 6.70
N LEU A 166 20.31 -10.97 6.00
CA LEU A 166 21.30 -11.40 5.04
C LEU A 166 22.65 -10.78 5.42
N THR A 167 23.58 -11.61 5.88
CA THR A 167 24.94 -11.18 6.30
C THR A 167 26.03 -11.74 5.39
N HIS A 168 25.74 -12.85 4.73
CA HIS A 168 26.61 -13.49 3.75
C HIS A 168 25.76 -14.29 2.78
N ILE A 169 26.13 -14.24 1.50
CA ILE A 169 25.53 -15.02 0.43
C ILE A 169 26.53 -16.11 0.06
N GLY A 170 26.20 -17.36 0.39
CA GLY A 170 27.02 -18.51 0.00
C GLY A 170 26.85 -18.83 -1.49
N LEU A 171 25.63 -18.70 -2.00
CA LEU A 171 25.32 -18.83 -3.41
C LEU A 171 24.32 -17.75 -3.85
N LEU A 172 24.67 -16.97 -4.87
CA LEU A 172 23.82 -15.97 -5.51
C LEU A 172 23.38 -16.47 -6.88
N PHE A 173 22.07 -16.64 -7.08
CA PHE A 173 21.48 -16.94 -8.37
C PHE A 173 20.89 -15.66 -9.01
N LEU A 174 21.28 -15.38 -10.25
CA LEU A 174 20.86 -14.20 -11.00
C LEU A 174 20.01 -14.63 -12.19
N ASP A 175 18.70 -14.37 -12.13
CA ASP A 175 17.77 -14.54 -13.26
C ASP A 175 16.63 -13.50 -13.27
N HIS A 176 16.99 -12.22 -13.20
CA HIS A 176 16.04 -11.09 -13.20
C HIS A 176 16.34 -10.09 -14.34
N TYR A 177 15.94 -8.83 -14.15
CA TYR A 177 16.20 -7.71 -15.03
C TYR A 177 17.70 -7.56 -15.36
N LYS A 178 18.09 -7.90 -16.59
CA LYS A 178 19.51 -8.04 -16.97
C LYS A 178 20.36 -6.78 -16.75
N PRO A 179 19.86 -5.53 -16.96
CA PRO A 179 20.61 -4.33 -16.64
C PRO A 179 21.02 -4.21 -15.16
N ALA A 180 20.28 -4.85 -14.24
CA ALA A 180 20.56 -4.80 -12.81
C ALA A 180 21.61 -5.83 -12.32
N TYR A 181 21.98 -6.83 -13.13
CA TYR A 181 22.93 -7.88 -12.72
C TYR A 181 24.24 -7.31 -12.14
N THR A 182 24.88 -6.41 -12.88
CA THR A 182 26.16 -5.83 -12.47
C THR A 182 25.98 -4.87 -11.29
N THR A 183 24.89 -4.09 -11.27
CA THR A 183 24.66 -3.10 -10.20
C THR A 183 24.29 -3.77 -8.89
N ASP A 184 23.55 -4.87 -8.94
CA ASP A 184 23.13 -5.63 -7.76
C ASP A 184 24.28 -6.49 -7.23
N LEU A 185 25.11 -7.04 -8.12
CA LEU A 185 26.37 -7.66 -7.69
C LEU A 185 27.25 -6.64 -6.97
N LYS A 186 27.49 -5.47 -7.58
CA LYS A 186 28.27 -4.39 -6.95
C LYS A 186 27.68 -4.01 -5.59
N LEU A 187 26.36 -3.89 -5.47
CA LEU A 187 25.71 -3.63 -4.20
C LEU A 187 26.04 -4.73 -3.18
N CYS A 188 25.88 -6.00 -3.55
CA CYS A 188 26.21 -7.11 -2.66
C CYS A 188 27.70 -7.12 -2.24
N GLU A 189 28.62 -6.75 -3.13
CA GLU A 189 30.05 -6.64 -2.81
C GLU A 189 30.36 -5.47 -1.87
N GLU A 190 29.76 -4.31 -2.11
CA GLU A 190 29.93 -3.09 -1.30
C GLU A 190 29.39 -3.31 0.11
N LEU A 191 28.26 -4.01 0.22
CA LEU A 191 27.65 -4.44 1.49
C LEU A 191 28.35 -5.67 2.09
N LYS A 192 29.42 -6.19 1.48
CA LYS A 192 30.17 -7.38 1.93
C LYS A 192 29.31 -8.64 2.10
N LEU A 193 28.17 -8.70 1.42
CA LEU A 193 27.35 -9.91 1.32
C LEU A 193 28.04 -10.97 0.46
N ILE A 194 28.79 -10.53 -0.54
CA ILE A 194 29.67 -11.36 -1.36
C ILE A 194 31.10 -11.21 -0.85
N THR A 195 31.73 -12.32 -0.52
CA THR A 195 33.11 -12.40 -0.01
C THR A 195 33.86 -13.53 -0.72
N PRO A 196 35.19 -13.64 -0.58
CA PRO A 196 35.90 -14.82 -1.06
C PRO A 196 35.24 -16.10 -0.53
N GLY A 197 34.93 -17.03 -1.43
CA GLY A 197 34.15 -18.25 -1.15
C GLY A 197 32.67 -18.20 -1.53
N SER A 198 32.10 -17.01 -1.78
CA SER A 198 30.76 -16.88 -2.37
C SER A 198 30.77 -17.38 -3.81
N VAL A 199 29.72 -18.13 -4.20
CA VAL A 199 29.54 -18.65 -5.55
C VAL A 199 28.39 -17.94 -6.26
N LEU A 200 28.57 -17.62 -7.54
CA LEU A 200 27.57 -16.94 -8.35
C LEU A 200 27.15 -17.86 -9.50
N ALA A 201 25.84 -18.01 -9.69
CA ALA A 201 25.25 -18.67 -10.84
C ALA A 201 24.36 -17.67 -11.58
N ALA A 202 24.74 -17.32 -12.81
CA ALA A 202 24.05 -16.29 -13.59
C ALA A 202 23.44 -16.91 -14.84
N ASP A 203 22.11 -16.99 -14.89
CA ASP A 203 21.41 -17.50 -16.07
C ASP A 203 21.39 -16.46 -17.18
N ASN A 204 21.20 -16.92 -18.42
CA ASN A 204 20.96 -16.10 -19.60
C ASN A 204 22.17 -15.20 -20.02
N VAL A 205 23.37 -15.51 -19.53
CA VAL A 205 24.62 -14.77 -19.86
C VAL A 205 25.22 -15.14 -21.23
N ILE A 206 24.83 -16.29 -21.79
CA ILE A 206 25.21 -16.72 -23.15
C ILE A 206 24.15 -16.28 -24.17
N LYS A 207 22.87 -16.54 -23.87
CA LYS A 207 21.71 -16.16 -24.69
C LYS A 207 20.57 -15.78 -23.75
N PRO A 208 19.92 -14.61 -23.91
CA PRO A 208 20.20 -13.51 -24.86
C PRO A 208 21.53 -12.78 -24.65
N GLY A 209 22.23 -12.99 -23.54
CA GLY A 209 23.57 -12.43 -23.27
C GLY A 209 23.58 -11.28 -22.27
N ASN A 210 24.65 -11.19 -21.47
CA ASN A 210 24.90 -10.05 -20.57
C ASN A 210 26.39 -9.64 -20.55
N PRO A 211 26.89 -8.97 -21.61
CA PRO A 211 28.29 -8.58 -21.70
C PRO A 211 28.77 -7.67 -20.55
N PRO A 212 28.00 -6.66 -20.09
CA PRO A 212 28.43 -5.81 -18.97
C PRO A 212 28.70 -6.60 -17.68
N TYR A 213 27.89 -7.64 -17.41
CA TYR A 213 28.11 -8.52 -16.28
C TYR A 213 29.38 -9.38 -16.46
N LEU A 214 29.52 -10.03 -17.62
CA LEU A 214 30.67 -10.89 -17.92
C LEU A 214 31.99 -10.12 -17.91
N GLU A 215 32.02 -8.92 -18.49
CA GLU A 215 33.18 -8.03 -18.43
C GLU A 215 33.51 -7.67 -16.98
N TYR A 216 32.51 -7.30 -16.18
CA TYR A 216 32.76 -6.90 -14.80
C TYR A 216 33.38 -8.02 -13.96
N VAL A 217 32.83 -9.24 -14.03
CA VAL A 217 33.34 -10.36 -13.23
C VAL A 217 34.71 -10.85 -13.71
N ARG A 218 35.06 -10.65 -14.99
CA ARG A 218 36.35 -11.07 -15.58
C ARG A 218 37.45 -10.00 -15.55
N ARG A 219 37.14 -8.75 -15.23
CA ARG A 219 38.14 -7.66 -15.12
C ARG A 219 39.10 -7.89 -13.95
N SER A 220 40.37 -7.52 -14.18
CA SER A 220 41.38 -7.43 -13.14
C SER A 220 41.07 -6.30 -12.13
N VAL A 221 41.72 -6.33 -10.98
CA VAL A 221 41.58 -5.30 -9.93
C VAL A 221 41.90 -3.91 -10.46
N ASP A 222 42.98 -3.76 -11.24
CA ASP A 222 43.40 -2.47 -11.81
C ASP A 222 42.38 -1.94 -12.83
N GLU A 223 41.82 -2.82 -13.67
CA GLU A 223 40.76 -2.45 -14.60
C GLU A 223 39.47 -2.05 -13.85
N LYS A 224 39.08 -2.77 -12.80
CA LYS A 224 37.93 -2.39 -11.96
C LYS A 224 38.15 -1.01 -11.32
N ARG A 225 39.35 -0.73 -10.81
CA ARG A 225 39.72 0.57 -10.21
C ARG A 225 39.68 1.72 -11.21
N LYS A 226 40.19 1.51 -12.43
CA LYS A 226 40.15 2.52 -13.52
C LYS A 226 38.73 2.90 -13.94
N HIS A 227 37.78 1.99 -13.76
CA HIS A 227 36.37 2.20 -14.13
C HIS A 227 35.47 2.56 -12.92
N LEU A 228 36.05 2.84 -11.74
CA LEU A 228 35.27 3.30 -10.58
C LEU A 228 34.60 4.66 -10.88
N GLY A 229 33.28 4.72 -10.72
CA GLY A 229 32.50 5.93 -11.00
C GLY A 229 32.03 6.10 -12.44
N VAL A 230 32.39 5.19 -13.35
CA VAL A 230 31.82 5.15 -14.71
C VAL A 230 30.53 4.34 -14.67
N SER A 231 29.40 5.00 -14.87
CA SER A 231 28.08 4.35 -14.91
C SER A 231 27.91 3.57 -16.22
N THR A 232 27.82 2.25 -16.12
CA THR A 232 27.48 1.36 -17.25
C THR A 232 25.97 1.17 -17.30
N ASN A 233 25.22 2.25 -17.53
CA ASN A 233 23.76 2.17 -17.69
C ASN A 233 23.42 1.50 -19.04
N GLY A 234 23.43 0.17 -19.07
CA GLY A 234 22.84 -0.64 -20.15
C GLY A 234 23.59 -0.70 -21.50
N GLY A 235 24.73 -0.01 -21.65
CA GLY A 235 25.55 -0.08 -22.86
C GLY A 235 26.07 -1.51 -23.10
N GLY A 236 25.74 -2.11 -24.26
CA GLY A 236 26.18 -3.45 -24.65
C GLY A 236 25.16 -4.58 -24.45
N LEU A 237 23.97 -4.30 -23.93
CA LEU A 237 22.86 -5.27 -23.84
C LEU A 237 21.97 -5.23 -25.10
N PRO A 238 21.40 -6.35 -25.56
CA PRO A 238 20.40 -6.36 -26.63
C PRO A 238 19.18 -5.51 -26.24
N GLY A 239 18.74 -4.60 -27.12
CA GLY A 239 17.65 -3.64 -26.82
C GLY A 239 16.36 -4.29 -26.29
N LYS A 240 15.96 -5.42 -26.88
CA LYS A 240 14.79 -6.21 -26.43
C LYS A 240 14.88 -6.63 -24.96
N THR A 241 16.07 -6.93 -24.45
CA THR A 241 16.30 -7.36 -23.06
C THR A 241 16.24 -6.19 -22.08
N VAL A 242 16.59 -4.99 -22.52
CA VAL A 242 16.52 -3.74 -21.73
C VAL A 242 15.08 -3.24 -21.63
N ASP A 243 14.29 -3.45 -22.68
CA ASP A 243 12.91 -2.98 -22.80
C ASP A 243 11.87 -3.95 -22.22
N GLN A 244 12.23 -5.22 -22.01
CA GLN A 244 11.34 -6.30 -21.56
C GLN A 244 10.50 -5.96 -20.31
N TYR A 245 10.99 -5.09 -19.43
CA TYR A 245 10.32 -4.70 -18.17
C TYR A 245 9.86 -3.22 -18.13
N LYS A 246 10.17 -2.41 -19.14
CA LYS A 246 9.94 -0.95 -19.13
C LYS A 246 8.47 -0.54 -19.10
N ASP A 247 7.58 -1.40 -19.61
CA ASP A 247 6.15 -1.13 -19.67
C ASP A 247 5.31 -2.15 -18.87
N LYS A 248 5.88 -3.27 -18.43
CA LYS A 248 5.10 -4.42 -17.89
C LYS A 248 5.02 -4.49 -16.37
N THR A 249 5.75 -3.64 -15.64
CA THR A 249 5.91 -3.79 -14.18
C THR A 249 5.18 -2.74 -13.35
N GLY A 250 4.57 -1.73 -13.97
CA GLY A 250 3.87 -0.64 -13.25
C GLY A 250 4.78 0.30 -12.46
N PHE A 251 6.08 -0.02 -12.35
CA PHE A 251 7.12 0.86 -11.81
C PHE A 251 7.74 1.64 -12.99
N GLY A 252 7.83 2.97 -12.91
CA GLY A 252 8.46 3.81 -13.95
C GLY A 252 9.94 3.46 -14.20
N GLN A 253 10.68 4.29 -14.97
CA GLN A 253 12.11 4.03 -15.24
C GLN A 253 12.88 3.64 -13.98
N MET A 254 13.35 2.37 -13.94
CA MET A 254 14.05 1.81 -12.80
C MET A 254 15.34 2.59 -12.53
N LYS A 255 15.45 3.17 -11.34
CA LYS A 255 16.70 3.77 -10.88
C LYS A 255 17.61 2.65 -10.38
N LEU A 256 18.57 2.24 -11.21
CA LEU A 256 19.55 1.22 -10.84
C LEU A 256 20.47 1.71 -9.71
N SER A 257 20.90 0.76 -8.87
CA SER A 257 21.90 0.99 -7.83
C SER A 257 23.15 1.66 -8.39
N GLN A 258 23.62 2.70 -7.70
CA GLN A 258 24.85 3.43 -8.02
C GLN A 258 26.06 2.91 -7.22
N SER A 259 25.93 1.71 -6.65
CA SER A 259 27.01 1.06 -5.89
C SER A 259 28.28 0.94 -6.72
N ARG A 260 29.42 1.19 -6.07
CA ARG A 260 30.74 1.12 -6.71
C ARG A 260 31.31 -0.31 -6.72
N GLY A 261 30.72 -1.21 -5.94
CA GLY A 261 31.23 -2.57 -5.74
C GLY A 261 32.54 -2.61 -4.98
N ASN A 262 33.13 -3.80 -4.91
CA ASN A 262 34.45 -4.01 -4.32
C ASN A 262 35.45 -4.37 -5.42
N PRO A 263 36.29 -3.41 -5.87
CA PRO A 263 37.22 -3.66 -6.97
C PRO A 263 38.31 -4.67 -6.62
N ASN A 264 38.47 -5.05 -5.35
CA ASN A 264 39.48 -6.02 -4.91
C ASN A 264 39.01 -7.48 -5.00
N LEU A 265 37.73 -7.73 -5.31
CA LEU A 265 37.24 -9.09 -5.52
C LEU A 265 37.59 -9.58 -6.93
N ILE A 266 38.11 -10.79 -7.01
CA ILE A 266 38.46 -11.48 -8.26
C ILE A 266 37.54 -12.70 -8.37
N TYR A 267 36.89 -12.88 -9.52
CA TYR A 267 36.02 -14.02 -9.77
C TYR A 267 36.71 -14.99 -10.73
N GLU A 268 36.64 -16.29 -10.39
CA GLU A 268 36.88 -17.35 -11.35
C GLU A 268 35.55 -17.66 -12.03
N SER A 269 35.51 -17.58 -13.37
CA SER A 269 34.27 -17.75 -14.14
C SER A 269 34.42 -18.84 -15.20
N ARG A 270 33.42 -19.70 -15.32
CA ARG A 270 33.26 -20.66 -16.42
C ARG A 270 31.87 -20.52 -17.05
N LEU A 271 31.76 -20.77 -18.35
CA LEU A 271 30.46 -20.87 -19.02
C LEU A 271 30.05 -22.34 -19.07
N VAL A 272 28.78 -22.62 -18.79
CA VAL A 272 28.19 -23.96 -18.85
C VAL A 272 27.07 -23.91 -19.88
N GLU A 273 27.17 -24.75 -20.91
CA GLU A 273 26.11 -24.87 -21.92
C GLU A 273 24.95 -25.73 -21.39
N SER A 274 23.73 -25.39 -21.79
CA SER A 274 22.51 -26.13 -21.45
C SER A 274 21.44 -25.91 -22.52
N PHE A 275 20.21 -26.33 -22.23
CA PHE A 275 19.03 -26.14 -23.08
C PHE A 275 18.01 -25.23 -22.39
N GLU A 276 17.28 -24.44 -23.18
CA GLU A 276 16.03 -23.85 -22.72
C GLU A 276 14.99 -24.94 -22.43
N PRO A 277 13.96 -24.66 -21.62
CA PRO A 277 12.87 -25.61 -21.37
C PRO A 277 12.15 -26.10 -22.63
N THR A 278 12.26 -25.37 -23.74
CA THR A 278 11.73 -25.75 -25.06
C THR A 278 12.67 -26.65 -25.88
N GLY A 279 13.86 -26.98 -25.36
CA GLY A 279 14.88 -27.78 -26.05
C GLY A 279 15.82 -26.98 -26.95
N VAL A 280 15.72 -25.64 -26.98
CA VAL A 280 16.63 -24.79 -27.74
C VAL A 280 18.02 -24.79 -27.08
N PRO A 281 19.10 -25.17 -27.77
CA PRO A 281 20.44 -25.17 -27.18
C PRO A 281 20.94 -23.75 -26.92
N GLN A 282 21.52 -23.52 -25.75
CA GLN A 282 22.30 -22.32 -25.41
C GLN A 282 23.79 -22.60 -25.67
N CYS A 283 24.27 -22.31 -26.89
CA CYS A 283 25.67 -22.50 -27.29
C CYS A 283 26.37 -21.16 -27.52
N GLY A 284 27.58 -21.01 -26.97
CA GLY A 284 28.40 -19.82 -27.15
C GLY A 284 29.29 -19.95 -28.39
N ARG A 285 29.01 -19.19 -29.45
CA ARG A 285 29.95 -19.01 -30.59
C ARG A 285 30.51 -17.60 -30.76
N ALA A 286 30.30 -16.69 -29.79
CA ALA A 286 30.56 -15.26 -30.04
C ALA A 286 31.47 -14.51 -29.03
N TYR A 287 32.05 -15.14 -28.01
CA TYR A 287 32.87 -14.41 -27.01
C TYR A 287 34.18 -15.13 -26.64
N GLU A 288 34.97 -15.48 -27.65
CA GLU A 288 36.40 -15.74 -27.50
C GLU A 288 37.14 -14.92 -28.56
N ASN A 289 37.74 -13.81 -28.12
CA ASN A 289 38.93 -13.15 -28.67
C ASN A 289 38.87 -11.64 -28.42
N HIS A 290 39.56 -11.18 -27.37
CA HIS A 290 40.45 -10.02 -27.49
C HIS A 290 41.53 -10.15 -26.42
N GLY A 291 42.71 -10.57 -26.87
CA GLY A 291 43.91 -10.68 -26.06
C GLY A 291 44.44 -9.31 -25.66
N THR A 292 44.93 -9.24 -24.43
CA THR A 292 45.76 -8.16 -23.89
C THR A 292 47.16 -8.14 -24.53
N PRO A 293 47.67 -6.99 -24.99
CA PRO A 293 49.10 -6.74 -25.07
C PRO A 293 49.58 -6.09 -23.77
N GLY A 294 50.66 -6.61 -23.21
CA GLY A 294 51.16 -6.24 -21.89
C GLY A 294 52.15 -5.08 -21.82
N ALA A 295 52.74 -5.01 -20.62
CA ALA A 295 54.06 -4.48 -20.22
C ALA A 295 54.12 -3.19 -19.38
N ALA A 296 54.59 -3.43 -18.14
CA ALA A 296 55.67 -2.75 -17.42
C ALA A 296 55.39 -1.46 -16.60
N GLY A 297 55.71 -1.51 -15.30
CA GLY A 297 55.91 -0.33 -14.45
C GLY A 297 55.93 -0.61 -12.93
N MET A 298 57.13 -0.84 -12.40
CA MET A 298 57.64 -1.04 -11.02
C MET A 298 56.91 -0.51 -9.75
N PRO A 299 57.28 -1.04 -8.54
CA PRO A 299 56.57 -0.85 -7.26
C PRO A 299 57.21 0.19 -6.33
N TRP A 300 56.44 0.72 -5.37
CA TRP A 300 56.97 1.32 -4.13
C TRP A 300 56.13 0.90 -2.90
N PRO A 301 56.76 0.62 -1.73
CA PRO A 301 56.11 0.05 -0.55
C PRO A 301 55.91 1.06 0.61
N HIS A 302 55.37 0.55 1.72
CA HIS A 302 55.19 1.11 3.08
C HIS A 302 53.79 1.68 3.39
N SER A 303 53.20 1.53 4.57
CA SER A 303 53.37 0.66 5.75
C SER A 303 52.32 1.09 6.78
N LEU A 304 51.85 0.16 7.62
CA LEU A 304 51.43 0.38 9.02
C LEU A 304 50.36 1.44 9.34
N THR A 305 49.08 1.01 9.41
CA THR A 305 48.19 1.34 10.55
C THR A 305 46.88 0.55 10.46
N GLN A 306 46.80 -0.62 11.10
CA GLN A 306 45.52 -1.27 11.41
C GLN A 306 45.66 -2.35 12.50
N HIS A 307 46.28 -1.99 13.63
CA HIS A 307 46.43 -2.87 14.79
C HIS A 307 45.84 -2.30 16.09
N LEU A 308 44.87 -1.38 15.99
CA LEU A 308 44.29 -0.74 17.20
C LEU A 308 42.77 -0.57 17.20
N ILE A 309 42.02 -1.45 16.54
CA ILE A 309 40.55 -1.56 16.71
C ILE A 309 40.19 -3.04 16.86
N LEU A 310 40.74 -3.67 17.90
CA LEU A 310 40.48 -5.07 18.24
C LEU A 310 40.25 -5.29 19.74
N LEU A 311 39.89 -4.24 20.49
CA LEU A 311 39.82 -4.32 21.96
C LEU A 311 38.60 -3.69 22.64
N LEU A 312 37.50 -3.41 21.95
CA LEU A 312 36.23 -3.04 22.61
C LEU A 312 35.01 -3.53 21.82
N HIS A 313 34.63 -4.80 21.99
CA HIS A 313 33.23 -5.29 22.10
C HIS A 313 33.18 -6.84 22.13
N LYS A 314 33.89 -7.44 23.10
CA LYS A 314 33.57 -8.79 23.58
C LYS A 314 32.59 -8.66 24.74
N ALA A 315 31.31 -8.72 24.43
CA ALA A 315 30.27 -9.18 25.35
C ALA A 315 29.26 -9.96 24.50
N GLU A 316 29.46 -11.27 24.43
CA GLU A 316 28.61 -12.22 23.74
C GLU A 316 27.25 -12.31 24.45
N PHE A 317 26.17 -11.92 23.78
CA PHE A 317 24.86 -12.54 23.99
C PHE A 317 24.55 -13.38 22.75
N ARG A 318 24.86 -14.67 22.83
CA ARG A 318 24.35 -15.70 21.91
C ARG A 318 22.84 -15.82 22.12
N ILE A 319 22.03 -15.56 21.10
CA ILE A 319 20.67 -16.09 20.99
C ILE A 319 20.66 -17.14 19.88
N PRO A 320 20.14 -18.36 20.11
CA PRO A 320 20.23 -19.46 19.14
C PRO A 320 19.33 -19.24 17.92
N SER A 321 19.80 -19.71 16.77
CA SER A 321 19.06 -19.80 15.51
C SER A 321 17.96 -20.86 15.59
N SER A 322 16.72 -20.45 15.79
CA SER A 322 15.52 -21.23 15.46
C SER A 322 14.65 -20.39 14.53
N LYS A 323 14.15 -20.99 13.43
CA LYS A 323 13.12 -20.49 12.48
C LYS A 323 12.63 -19.09 12.81
N MET A 324 12.92 -18.05 12.00
CA MET A 324 12.36 -16.71 12.22
C MET A 324 10.84 -16.76 12.09
N ALA A 325 10.19 -17.11 13.20
CA ALA A 325 8.80 -16.89 13.47
C ALA A 325 8.51 -15.42 13.21
N GLU A 326 7.30 -15.14 12.74
CA GLU A 326 6.76 -13.78 12.77
C GLU A 326 7.12 -13.16 14.13
N PRO A 327 7.80 -11.98 14.18
CA PRO A 327 8.27 -11.44 15.44
C PRO A 327 7.15 -11.49 16.46
N PHE A 328 7.42 -11.91 17.69
CA PHE A 328 6.35 -12.26 18.64
C PHE A 328 5.32 -11.13 18.79
N PHE A 329 5.73 -9.87 18.66
CA PHE A 329 4.89 -8.68 18.70
C PHE A 329 3.94 -8.47 17.51
N TYR A 330 4.03 -9.28 16.45
CA TYR A 330 3.05 -9.35 15.36
C TYR A 330 2.04 -10.48 15.56
N SER A 331 2.40 -11.52 16.33
CA SER A 331 1.47 -12.60 16.68
C SER A 331 0.24 -12.05 17.41
N HIS A 332 -0.94 -12.63 17.14
CA HIS A 332 -2.23 -12.11 17.61
C HIS A 332 -2.25 -11.75 19.10
N ILE A 333 -1.94 -12.70 19.99
CA ILE A 333 -2.03 -12.49 21.44
C ILE A 333 -0.96 -11.49 21.93
N PRO A 334 0.35 -11.67 21.66
CA PRO A 334 1.35 -10.74 22.17
C PRO A 334 1.19 -9.33 21.61
N LYS A 335 0.80 -9.17 20.33
CA LYS A 335 0.53 -7.85 19.73
C LYS A 335 -0.49 -7.05 20.54
N ASN A 336 -1.62 -7.67 20.90
CA ASN A 336 -2.67 -7.02 21.68
C ASN A 336 -2.20 -6.74 23.12
N ILE A 337 -1.51 -7.69 23.77
CA ILE A 337 -0.98 -7.49 25.14
C ILE A 337 0.03 -6.34 25.19
N LEU A 338 0.97 -6.28 24.26
CA LEU A 338 1.99 -5.23 24.22
C LEU A 338 1.38 -3.84 24.03
N LEU A 339 0.33 -3.70 23.21
CA LEU A 339 -0.37 -2.42 23.03
C LEU A 339 -1.15 -2.01 24.29
N ILE A 340 -1.71 -2.97 25.05
CA ILE A 340 -2.32 -2.70 26.36
C ILE A 340 -1.24 -2.25 27.37
N LEU A 341 -0.10 -2.95 27.43
CA LEU A 341 1.02 -2.58 28.30
C LEU A 341 1.59 -1.20 27.93
N LEU A 342 1.67 -0.88 26.64
CA LEU A 342 2.07 0.44 26.17
C LEU A 342 1.14 1.53 26.70
N SER A 343 -0.17 1.29 26.66
CA SER A 343 -1.16 2.19 27.25
C SER A 343 -0.95 2.36 28.77
N LEU A 344 -0.74 1.27 29.52
CA LEU A 344 -0.49 1.32 30.96
C LEU A 344 0.82 2.07 31.30
N MET A 345 1.86 1.90 30.49
CA MET A 345 3.15 2.56 30.67
C MET A 345 3.04 4.08 30.49
N PHE A 346 2.29 4.54 29.49
CA PHE A 346 2.09 5.97 29.25
C PHE A 346 0.96 6.61 30.07
N LEU A 347 0.14 5.80 30.76
CA LEU A 347 -0.99 6.26 31.56
C LEU A 347 -0.65 7.37 32.57
N PRO A 348 0.44 7.30 33.37
CA PRO A 348 0.77 8.37 34.31
C PRO A 348 1.09 9.68 33.61
N THR A 349 1.87 9.63 32.53
CA THR A 349 2.31 10.80 31.77
C THR A 349 1.12 11.47 31.08
N THR A 350 0.27 10.70 30.40
CA THR A 350 -0.92 11.24 29.73
C THR A 350 -1.95 11.73 30.72
N ALA A 351 -2.10 11.08 31.88
CA ALA A 351 -2.96 11.56 32.97
C ALA A 351 -2.47 12.90 33.52
N ILE A 352 -1.16 13.04 33.81
CA ILE A 352 -0.57 14.31 34.26
C ILE A 352 -0.80 15.40 33.22
N ILE A 353 -0.55 15.12 31.94
CA ILE A 353 -0.78 16.07 30.85
C ILE A 353 -2.26 16.48 30.79
N ALA A 354 -3.20 15.52 30.81
CA ALA A 354 -4.63 15.81 30.77
C ALA A 354 -5.12 16.58 32.00
N ILE A 355 -4.72 16.18 33.21
CA ILE A 355 -5.08 16.87 34.46
C ILE A 355 -4.50 18.29 34.48
N THR A 356 -3.23 18.45 34.09
CA THR A 356 -2.59 19.78 34.02
C THR A 356 -3.33 20.67 33.03
N SER A 357 -3.70 20.15 31.86
CA SER A 357 -4.52 20.87 30.89
C SER A 357 -5.90 21.28 31.44
N LEU A 358 -6.57 20.39 32.18
CA LEU A 358 -7.84 20.72 32.85
C LEU A 358 -7.67 21.78 33.94
N VAL A 359 -6.59 21.71 34.73
CA VAL A 359 -6.26 22.71 35.76
C VAL A 359 -5.94 24.06 35.11
N ILE A 360 -5.11 24.07 34.06
CA ILE A 360 -4.80 25.28 33.28
C ILE A 360 -6.09 25.90 32.77
N ASN A 361 -7.00 25.12 32.16
CA ASN A 361 -8.25 25.64 31.65
C ASN A 361 -9.16 26.18 32.77
N TYR A 362 -9.23 25.49 33.91
CA TYR A 362 -10.00 25.91 35.08
C TYR A 362 -9.47 27.23 35.68
N VAL A 363 -8.14 27.37 35.81
CA VAL A 363 -7.48 28.52 36.43
C VAL A 363 -7.40 29.71 35.47
N SER A 364 -7.16 29.46 34.18
CA SER A 364 -6.90 30.53 33.22
C SER A 364 -8.13 31.38 32.93
N LYS A 365 -9.32 31.01 33.46
CA LYS A 365 -10.62 31.66 33.18
C LYS A 365 -10.61 32.17 31.77
N THR A 366 -10.38 31.28 30.81
CA THR A 366 -10.29 31.69 29.41
C THR A 366 -11.57 32.48 29.15
N PRO A 367 -11.49 33.80 28.89
CA PRO A 367 -12.69 34.61 28.73
C PRO A 367 -13.52 33.90 27.68
N GLU A 368 -14.84 33.80 27.88
CA GLU A 368 -15.77 33.24 26.89
C GLU A 368 -15.43 33.87 25.52
N GLN A 369 -14.63 33.17 24.72
CA GLN A 369 -14.05 33.73 23.52
C GLN A 369 -15.17 33.71 22.50
N GLY A 370 -15.72 34.90 22.25
CA GLY A 370 -16.73 35.14 21.24
C GLY A 370 -18.13 34.67 21.62
N ARG A 371 -18.72 35.19 22.72
CA ARG A 371 -20.18 35.22 22.84
C ARG A 371 -20.75 36.02 21.66
N PHE A 372 -21.13 35.32 20.59
CA PHE A 372 -21.89 35.90 19.50
C PHE A 372 -23.19 36.48 20.06
N LYS A 373 -23.37 37.79 19.85
CA LYS A 373 -24.64 38.49 19.95
C LYS A 373 -25.46 38.19 18.69
N GLU A 374 -25.98 36.98 18.56
CA GLU A 374 -27.11 36.75 17.66
C GLU A 374 -28.37 36.51 18.50
N SER A 375 -29.42 37.27 18.22
CA SER A 375 -30.69 37.27 18.97
C SER A 375 -31.57 36.04 18.68
N SER A 376 -30.98 34.94 18.20
CA SER A 376 -31.73 33.72 17.90
C SER A 376 -31.68 32.76 19.08
N ALA A 377 -32.81 32.14 19.40
CA ALA A 377 -32.88 31.16 20.48
C ALA A 377 -31.89 29.99 20.20
N PRO A 378 -31.14 29.53 21.21
CA PRO A 378 -30.16 28.46 21.05
C PRO A 378 -30.85 27.18 20.57
N LYS A 379 -30.34 26.60 19.48
CA LYS A 379 -30.83 25.34 18.89
C LYS A 379 -30.07 24.14 19.44
N THR A 380 -30.69 22.96 19.38
CA THR A 380 -30.01 21.69 19.67
C THR A 380 -29.42 21.09 18.38
N ILE A 381 -28.11 20.86 18.36
CA ILE A 381 -27.39 20.23 17.25
C ILE A 381 -26.90 18.85 17.68
N LEU A 382 -27.25 17.82 16.90
CA LEU A 382 -26.76 16.46 17.08
C LEU A 382 -25.60 16.19 16.10
N VAL A 383 -24.48 15.71 16.63
CA VAL A 383 -23.35 15.20 15.82
C VAL A 383 -23.21 13.70 16.08
N THR A 384 -23.32 12.86 15.04
CA THR A 384 -23.07 11.41 15.16
C THR A 384 -21.62 11.07 14.81
N GLY A 385 -21.12 9.90 15.25
CA GLY A 385 -19.77 9.45 14.93
C GLY A 385 -18.66 10.22 15.66
N VAL A 386 -18.96 10.74 16.84
CA VAL A 386 -18.05 11.56 17.68
C VAL A 386 -16.90 10.76 18.32
N SER A 387 -16.90 9.43 18.22
CA SER A 387 -15.73 8.60 18.52
C SER A 387 -14.59 8.82 17.53
N MET A 388 -14.92 9.20 16.29
CA MET A 388 -13.96 9.48 15.23
C MET A 388 -13.50 10.93 15.29
N ALA A 389 -12.26 11.18 14.87
CA ALA A 389 -11.66 12.52 14.89
C ALA A 389 -12.48 13.55 14.11
N LYS A 390 -13.09 13.14 12.99
CA LYS A 390 -13.97 13.98 12.16
C LYS A 390 -15.21 14.51 12.90
N GLY A 391 -15.94 13.62 13.59
CA GLY A 391 -17.16 14.00 14.32
C GLY A 391 -16.82 14.85 15.55
N LEU A 392 -15.75 14.46 16.27
CA LEU A 392 -15.25 15.24 17.40
C LEU A 392 -14.78 16.65 16.98
N ALA A 393 -14.08 16.78 15.85
CA ALA A 393 -13.63 18.08 15.35
C ALA A 393 -14.81 19.01 15.03
N ILE A 394 -15.85 18.51 14.37
CA ILE A 394 -17.06 19.29 14.06
C ILE A 394 -17.79 19.68 15.36
N ALA A 395 -17.97 18.74 16.29
CA ALA A 395 -18.63 19.03 17.57
C ALA A 395 -17.88 20.11 18.37
N ARG A 396 -16.55 20.04 18.41
CA ARG A 396 -15.69 21.04 19.06
C ARG A 396 -15.79 22.41 18.41
N LEU A 397 -15.75 22.44 17.08
CA LEU A 397 -15.86 23.68 16.32
C LEU A 397 -17.22 24.35 16.59
N LEU A 398 -18.32 23.62 16.48
CA LEU A 398 -19.66 24.18 16.71
C LEU A 398 -19.85 24.65 18.16
N ALA A 399 -19.34 23.90 19.13
CA ALA A 399 -19.45 24.28 20.54
C ALA A 399 -18.63 25.53 20.89
N ARG A 400 -17.50 25.76 20.21
CA ARG A 400 -16.65 26.93 20.45
C ARG A 400 -17.15 28.18 19.75
N GLU A 401 -17.66 28.02 18.52
CA GLU A 401 -17.96 29.16 17.63
C GLU A 401 -19.44 29.53 17.58
N THR A 402 -20.32 28.78 18.25
CA THR A 402 -21.78 29.01 18.21
C THR A 402 -22.41 28.93 19.61
N PRO A 403 -23.54 29.63 19.86
CA PRO A 403 -24.25 29.56 21.13
C PRO A 403 -25.15 28.31 21.25
N HIS A 404 -25.03 27.35 20.34
CA HIS A 404 -25.93 26.22 20.22
C HIS A 404 -25.56 25.08 21.16
N ARG A 405 -26.58 24.31 21.53
CA ARG A 405 -26.43 23.14 22.39
C ARG A 405 -25.99 21.95 21.56
N ILE A 406 -24.76 21.49 21.74
CA ILE A 406 -24.21 20.36 20.99
C ILE A 406 -24.39 19.06 21.80
N ILE A 407 -25.03 18.07 21.19
CA ILE A 407 -25.13 16.70 21.69
C ILE A 407 -24.44 15.73 20.74
N GLY A 408 -23.92 14.63 21.28
CA GLY A 408 -23.16 13.64 20.54
C GLY A 408 -23.84 12.28 20.58
N ALA A 409 -23.70 11.49 19.52
CA ALA A 409 -24.14 10.10 19.54
C ALA A 409 -23.21 9.17 18.78
N ASP A 410 -23.13 7.91 19.20
CA ASP A 410 -22.29 6.90 18.53
C ASP A 410 -22.73 5.46 18.77
N THR A 411 -22.33 4.57 17.86
CA THR A 411 -22.48 3.12 18.01
C THR A 411 -21.32 2.60 18.89
N GLU A 412 -21.44 2.72 20.21
CA GLU A 412 -20.41 2.23 21.13
C GLU A 412 -20.34 0.68 21.10
N PRO A 413 -19.23 0.06 20.65
CA PRO A 413 -19.09 -1.39 20.66
C PRO A 413 -19.02 -1.94 22.08
N LEU A 414 -18.39 -1.18 22.98
CA LEU A 414 -18.28 -1.43 24.41
C LEU A 414 -18.75 -0.19 25.17
N LEU A 415 -19.46 -0.38 26.28
CA LEU A 415 -19.99 0.72 27.09
C LEU A 415 -18.88 1.66 27.56
N PHE A 416 -19.12 2.98 27.47
CA PHE A 416 -18.24 4.03 27.98
C PHE A 416 -16.89 4.13 27.25
N THR A 417 -16.77 3.59 26.03
CA THR A 417 -15.49 3.60 25.31
C THR A 417 -15.37 4.70 24.27
N SER A 418 -16.46 5.33 23.82
CA SER A 418 -16.37 6.38 22.80
C SER A 418 -15.58 7.59 23.33
N PRO A 419 -14.47 7.98 22.68
CA PRO A 419 -13.69 9.15 23.09
C PRO A 419 -14.51 10.45 23.15
N GLY A 420 -15.39 10.66 22.17
CA GLY A 420 -16.24 11.86 22.10
C GLY A 420 -17.18 12.02 23.29
N ARG A 421 -17.57 10.93 23.95
CA ARG A 421 -18.40 10.95 25.17
C ARG A 421 -17.83 11.87 26.25
N TYR A 422 -16.51 11.99 26.31
CA TYR A 422 -15.79 12.72 27.35
C TYR A 422 -15.43 14.15 26.95
N SER A 423 -15.86 14.60 25.76
CA SER A 423 -15.57 15.95 25.28
C SER A 423 -16.39 16.99 26.04
N GLN A 424 -15.75 18.07 26.47
CA GLN A 424 -16.43 19.23 27.06
C GLN A 424 -17.37 19.94 26.08
N SER A 425 -17.19 19.73 24.78
CA SER A 425 -18.06 20.28 23.73
C SER A 425 -19.40 19.56 23.62
N ILE A 426 -19.54 18.37 24.22
CA ILE A 426 -20.73 17.55 24.11
C ILE A 426 -21.50 17.61 25.42
N VAL A 427 -22.62 18.32 25.42
CA VAL A 427 -23.46 18.50 26.61
C VAL A 427 -24.10 17.18 27.04
N LYS A 428 -24.41 16.31 26.08
CA LYS A 428 -25.01 15.00 26.34
C LYS A 428 -24.62 14.00 25.28
N PHE A 429 -24.28 12.78 25.70
CA PHE A 429 -23.89 11.68 24.83
C PHE A 429 -24.97 10.59 24.79
N TYR A 430 -25.23 10.07 23.60
CA TYR A 430 -26.19 8.99 23.34
C TYR A 430 -25.53 7.79 22.67
N ARG A 431 -25.80 6.60 23.19
CA ARG A 431 -25.41 5.36 22.52
C ARG A 431 -26.50 4.95 21.53
N LEU A 432 -26.11 4.69 20.30
CA LEU A 432 -26.96 4.18 19.23
C LEU A 432 -26.79 2.67 19.10
N SER A 433 -27.83 2.00 18.59
CA SER A 433 -27.70 0.60 18.15
C SER A 433 -26.76 0.52 16.96
N SER A 434 -26.01 -0.56 16.76
CA SER A 434 -25.20 -0.71 15.55
C SER A 434 -26.08 -1.11 14.35
N PRO A 435 -25.84 -0.56 13.14
CA PRO A 435 -26.51 -1.03 11.92
C PRO A 435 -26.13 -2.49 11.65
N ARG A 436 -27.13 -3.34 11.38
CA ARG A 436 -26.95 -4.77 11.08
C ARG A 436 -27.44 -5.07 9.67
N PRO A 437 -26.68 -5.84 8.86
CA PRO A 437 -27.15 -6.27 7.55
C PRO A 437 -28.50 -6.98 7.67
N GLY A 438 -29.50 -6.52 6.90
CA GLY A 438 -30.85 -7.08 6.86
C GLY A 438 -31.78 -6.66 8.01
N ASP A 439 -31.29 -5.94 9.02
CA ASP A 439 -32.11 -5.41 10.13
C ASP A 439 -31.59 -4.02 10.58
N PRO A 440 -31.78 -2.96 9.76
CA PRO A 440 -31.34 -1.61 10.09
C PRO A 440 -32.25 -0.93 11.13
N LYS A 441 -33.46 -1.44 11.34
CA LYS A 441 -34.52 -0.82 12.15
C LYS A 441 -34.07 -0.42 13.57
N PRO A 442 -33.35 -1.25 14.34
CA PRO A 442 -32.88 -0.86 15.67
C PRO A 442 -31.95 0.35 15.67
N TYR A 443 -31.16 0.55 14.60
CA TYR A 443 -30.31 1.73 14.43
C TYR A 443 -31.15 2.96 14.13
N LEU A 444 -32.00 2.87 13.09
CA LEU A 444 -32.92 3.92 12.66
C LEU A 444 -33.76 4.43 13.85
N ASP A 445 -34.41 3.52 14.58
CA ASP A 445 -35.26 3.81 15.73
C ASP A 445 -34.47 4.48 16.87
N SER A 446 -33.24 4.01 17.14
CA SER A 446 -32.41 4.60 18.19
C SER A 446 -32.03 6.04 17.89
N LEU A 447 -31.73 6.36 16.63
CA LEU A 447 -31.34 7.70 16.21
C LEU A 447 -32.54 8.66 16.18
N LEU A 448 -33.66 8.24 15.61
CA LEU A 448 -34.92 9.00 15.64
C LEU A 448 -35.41 9.24 17.07
N SER A 449 -35.25 8.26 17.96
CA SER A 449 -35.59 8.42 19.38
C SER A 449 -34.75 9.50 20.06
N VAL A 450 -33.46 9.63 19.73
CA VAL A 450 -32.62 10.70 20.26
C VAL A 450 -33.09 12.05 19.73
N MET A 451 -33.36 12.15 18.42
CA MET A 451 -33.84 13.38 17.79
C MET A 451 -35.14 13.88 18.41
N ARG A 452 -36.10 12.97 18.64
CA ARG A 452 -37.38 13.26 19.28
C ARG A 452 -37.20 13.71 20.73
N LYS A 453 -36.40 12.98 21.50
CA LYS A 453 -36.20 13.22 22.93
C LYS A 453 -35.51 14.56 23.21
N GLU A 454 -34.56 14.95 22.37
CA GLU A 454 -33.72 16.13 22.56
C GLU A 454 -34.15 17.33 21.73
N GLU A 455 -35.24 17.19 20.96
CA GLU A 455 -35.74 18.21 20.05
C GLU A 455 -34.63 18.75 19.13
N VAL A 456 -33.99 17.83 18.40
CA VAL A 456 -32.88 18.17 17.51
C VAL A 456 -33.37 19.09 16.39
N HIS A 457 -32.65 20.18 16.16
CA HIS A 457 -32.91 21.15 15.09
C HIS A 457 -31.98 20.96 13.90
N LEU A 458 -30.73 20.57 14.16
CA LEU A 458 -29.75 20.21 13.14
C LEU A 458 -29.09 18.88 13.49
N TRP A 459 -29.09 17.95 12.55
CA TRP A 459 -28.25 16.75 12.63
C TRP A 459 -27.11 16.82 11.62
N ILE A 460 -25.88 16.57 12.07
CA ILE A 460 -24.71 16.42 11.21
C ILE A 460 -24.24 14.98 11.32
N SER A 461 -24.33 14.24 10.22
CA SER A 461 -23.84 12.86 10.20
C SER A 461 -22.34 12.82 9.96
N CYS A 462 -21.62 12.16 10.86
CA CYS A 462 -20.22 11.77 10.63
C CYS A 462 -20.02 10.26 10.79
N SER A 463 -21.05 9.45 10.56
CA SER A 463 -21.05 8.01 10.83
C SER A 463 -20.03 7.22 10.01
N SER A 464 -19.87 5.95 10.37
CA SER A 464 -18.99 5.00 9.66
C SER A 464 -19.59 4.56 8.32
N VAL A 465 -18.78 3.94 7.46
CA VAL A 465 -19.20 3.44 6.13
C VAL A 465 -20.41 2.49 6.21
N ILE A 466 -20.54 1.73 7.31
CA ILE A 466 -21.55 0.69 7.47
C ILE A 466 -22.96 1.26 7.70
N GLY A 467 -23.08 2.55 8.04
CA GLY A 467 -24.37 3.20 8.33
C GLY A 467 -24.74 4.34 7.39
N ALA A 468 -23.97 4.60 6.34
CA ALA A 468 -24.14 5.81 5.53
C ALA A 468 -25.47 5.83 4.75
N VAL A 469 -25.93 4.67 4.28
CA VAL A 469 -27.21 4.52 3.59
C VAL A 469 -28.36 4.66 4.58
N GLU A 470 -28.26 3.98 5.72
CA GLU A 470 -29.22 4.04 6.81
C GLU A 470 -29.36 5.47 7.36
N ASP A 471 -28.27 6.24 7.41
CA ASP A 471 -28.32 7.66 7.79
C ASP A 471 -29.15 8.49 6.82
N GLY A 472 -29.05 8.21 5.51
CA GLY A 472 -29.91 8.82 4.50
C GLY A 472 -31.38 8.45 4.67
N GLU A 473 -31.68 7.22 5.10
CA GLU A 473 -33.05 6.81 5.45
C GLU A 473 -33.56 7.54 6.69
N VAL A 474 -32.74 7.66 7.76
CA VAL A 474 -33.10 8.43 8.96
C VAL A 474 -33.38 9.88 8.60
N MET A 475 -32.57 10.48 7.73
CA MET A 475 -32.74 11.88 7.32
C MET A 475 -34.14 12.09 6.72
N VAL A 476 -34.52 11.26 5.75
CA VAL A 476 -35.85 11.32 5.11
C VAL A 476 -36.98 11.10 6.13
N MET A 477 -36.81 10.14 7.04
CA MET A 477 -37.80 9.88 8.10
C MET A 477 -37.94 11.05 9.07
N ALA A 478 -36.81 11.65 9.48
CA ALA A 478 -36.77 12.77 10.42
C ALA A 478 -37.37 14.04 9.81
N GLU A 479 -37.06 14.35 8.54
CA GLU A 479 -37.69 15.48 7.85
C GLU A 479 -39.20 15.32 7.71
N LYS A 480 -39.67 14.09 7.46
CA LYS A 480 -41.10 13.77 7.41
C LYS A 480 -41.77 13.87 8.79
N GLU A 481 -41.10 13.42 9.86
CA GLU A 481 -41.64 13.43 11.22
C GLU A 481 -41.65 14.84 11.83
N PHE A 482 -40.57 15.60 11.68
CA PHE A 482 -40.37 16.89 12.35
C PHE A 482 -40.67 18.11 11.46
N GLY A 483 -40.74 17.93 10.14
CA GLY A 483 -40.91 19.00 9.16
C GLY A 483 -39.60 19.70 8.79
N LYS A 484 -39.41 19.98 7.50
CA LYS A 484 -38.22 20.65 6.94
C LYS A 484 -37.95 22.05 7.51
N ASP A 485 -38.94 22.71 8.10
CA ASP A 485 -38.76 24.04 8.70
C ASP A 485 -38.14 23.98 10.11
N ARG A 486 -38.43 22.91 10.86
CA ARG A 486 -37.96 22.74 12.24
C ARG A 486 -36.67 21.93 12.31
N PHE A 487 -36.53 20.92 11.46
CA PHE A 487 -35.39 20.02 11.43
C PHE A 487 -34.61 20.17 10.12
N LYS A 488 -33.29 20.23 10.23
CA LYS A 488 -32.34 20.21 9.12
C LYS A 488 -31.33 19.09 9.33
N ALA A 489 -30.78 18.57 8.24
CA ALA A 489 -29.68 17.62 8.28
C ALA A 489 -28.55 18.03 7.33
N VAL A 490 -27.31 17.79 7.74
CA VAL A 490 -26.16 17.68 6.84
C VAL A 490 -25.92 16.20 6.62
N GLN A 491 -26.72 15.65 5.71
CA GLN A 491 -26.74 14.24 5.33
C GLN A 491 -27.51 14.12 4.02
N PHE A 492 -26.92 13.48 3.02
CA PHE A 492 -27.64 13.18 1.77
C PHE A 492 -28.69 12.09 1.98
N ASP A 493 -29.72 12.10 1.14
CA ASP A 493 -30.71 11.02 1.11
C ASP A 493 -30.09 9.67 0.71
N SER A 494 -30.80 8.58 1.02
CA SER A 494 -30.31 7.23 0.76
C SER A 494 -30.05 6.93 -0.73
N GLU A 495 -30.77 7.56 -1.65
CA GLU A 495 -30.60 7.36 -3.10
C GLU A 495 -29.32 8.04 -3.57
N THR A 496 -29.11 9.29 -3.15
CA THR A 496 -27.90 10.06 -3.40
C THR A 496 -26.68 9.35 -2.83
N VAL A 497 -26.74 8.86 -1.58
CA VAL A 497 -25.64 8.10 -0.98
C VAL A 497 -25.32 6.85 -1.79
N LYS A 498 -26.33 6.05 -2.18
CA LYS A 498 -26.12 4.85 -3.02
C LYS A 498 -25.49 5.20 -4.36
N ARG A 499 -26.02 6.21 -5.05
CA ARG A 499 -25.55 6.66 -6.37
C ARG A 499 -24.08 7.05 -6.37
N PHE A 500 -23.61 7.74 -5.32
CA PHE A 500 -22.21 8.16 -5.21
C PHE A 500 -21.29 7.07 -4.64
N HIS A 501 -21.81 6.17 -3.81
CA HIS A 501 -21.03 5.08 -3.22
C HIS A 501 -20.76 3.93 -4.20
N GLU A 502 -21.71 3.63 -5.08
CA GLU A 502 -21.59 2.62 -6.12
C GLU A 502 -20.76 3.18 -7.30
N LYS A 503 -19.65 2.48 -7.63
CA LYS A 503 -18.62 3.00 -8.53
C LYS A 503 -19.11 3.24 -9.96
N ASP A 504 -20.00 2.39 -10.46
CA ASP A 504 -20.57 2.50 -11.80
C ASP A 504 -21.56 3.66 -11.89
N THR A 505 -22.52 3.75 -10.97
CA THR A 505 -23.50 4.85 -10.95
C THR A 505 -22.84 6.20 -10.71
N PHE A 506 -21.76 6.23 -9.92
CA PHE A 506 -20.96 7.42 -9.70
C PHE A 506 -20.35 7.94 -11.01
N ILE A 507 -19.62 7.08 -11.72
CA ILE A 507 -18.93 7.49 -12.96
C ILE A 507 -19.95 7.91 -14.03
N ASP A 508 -21.05 7.19 -14.18
CA ASP A 508 -22.10 7.55 -15.14
C ASP A 508 -22.77 8.88 -14.79
N TYR A 509 -22.97 9.15 -13.49
CA TYR A 509 -23.46 10.44 -13.03
C TYR A 509 -22.49 11.57 -13.37
N ILE A 510 -21.18 11.43 -13.08
CA ILE A 510 -20.18 12.47 -13.40
C ILE A 510 -20.08 12.71 -14.92
N LYS A 511 -20.13 11.64 -15.74
CA LYS A 511 -20.20 11.76 -17.20
C LYS A 511 -21.39 12.59 -17.66
N SER A 512 -22.56 12.42 -17.04
CA SER A 512 -23.77 13.18 -17.36
C SER A 512 -23.65 14.68 -17.09
N LEU A 513 -22.63 15.10 -16.31
CA LEU A 513 -22.31 16.50 -16.03
C LEU A 513 -21.27 17.09 -16.98
N GLU A 514 -20.83 16.30 -17.97
CA GLU A 514 -19.74 16.63 -18.89
C GLU A 514 -18.41 16.91 -18.16
N LEU A 515 -18.25 16.32 -16.97
CA LEU A 515 -17.04 16.42 -16.16
C LEU A 515 -16.03 15.32 -16.53
N PRO A 516 -14.72 15.57 -16.34
CA PRO A 516 -13.69 14.59 -16.67
C PRO A 516 -13.86 13.34 -15.81
N VAL A 517 -13.94 12.19 -16.48
CA VAL A 517 -13.89 10.86 -15.86
C VAL A 517 -12.82 10.01 -16.52
N PRO A 518 -12.32 8.98 -15.83
CA PRO A 518 -11.69 7.84 -16.48
C PRO A 518 -12.60 7.27 -17.57
N GLU A 519 -12.06 6.94 -18.74
CA GLU A 519 -12.83 6.22 -19.74
C GLU A 519 -13.31 4.88 -19.15
N SER A 520 -14.63 4.70 -19.04
CA SER A 520 -15.21 3.58 -18.30
C SER A 520 -16.44 3.03 -19.00
N TYR A 521 -16.62 1.71 -18.99
CA TYR A 521 -17.71 1.02 -19.65
C TYR A 521 -18.30 -0.07 -18.77
N ARG A 522 -19.63 -0.04 -18.59
CA ARG A 522 -20.36 -1.16 -18.01
C ARG A 522 -20.46 -2.26 -19.06
N CYS A 523 -19.99 -3.43 -18.72
CA CYS A 523 -19.93 -4.58 -19.61
C CYS A 523 -20.73 -5.74 -19.00
N THR A 524 -21.61 -6.32 -19.82
CA THR A 524 -22.50 -7.43 -19.44
C THR A 524 -22.21 -8.71 -20.22
N SER A 525 -21.29 -8.66 -21.17
CA SER A 525 -20.75 -9.85 -21.84
C SER A 525 -19.27 -9.68 -22.18
N VAL A 526 -18.60 -10.79 -22.51
CA VAL A 526 -17.19 -10.81 -22.93
C VAL A 526 -17.01 -10.14 -24.30
N GLU A 527 -17.98 -10.29 -25.20
CA GLU A 527 -17.97 -9.71 -26.55
C GLU A 527 -17.95 -8.18 -26.47
N GLU A 528 -18.76 -7.59 -25.60
CA GLU A 528 -18.78 -6.13 -25.37
C GLU A 528 -17.40 -5.62 -24.94
N VAL A 529 -16.77 -6.28 -23.96
CA VAL A 529 -15.42 -5.90 -23.50
C VAL A 529 -14.40 -6.03 -24.63
N THR A 530 -14.47 -7.10 -25.42
CA THR A 530 -13.52 -7.36 -26.50
C THR A 530 -13.59 -6.28 -27.58
N ILE A 531 -14.80 -5.86 -27.97
CA ILE A 531 -15.00 -4.76 -28.93
C ILE A 531 -14.39 -3.46 -28.40
N LEU A 532 -14.63 -3.12 -27.13
CA LEU A 532 -14.13 -1.90 -26.49
C LEU A 532 -12.60 -1.91 -26.37
N LEU A 533 -12.00 -3.05 -26.01
CA LEU A 533 -10.55 -3.19 -25.95
C LEU A 533 -9.90 -3.03 -27.32
N ASN A 534 -10.52 -3.57 -28.38
CA ASN A 534 -10.02 -3.42 -29.75
C ASN A 534 -10.08 -1.96 -30.22
N GLN A 535 -11.14 -1.22 -29.88
CA GLN A 535 -11.22 0.22 -30.14
C GLN A 535 -10.19 1.02 -29.31
N GLY A 536 -9.91 0.60 -28.07
CA GLY A 536 -8.92 1.23 -27.20
C GLY A 536 -7.47 1.01 -27.62
N ARG A 537 -7.17 -0.12 -28.28
CA ARG A 537 -5.83 -0.44 -28.82
C ARG A 537 -5.34 0.60 -29.83
N GLU A 538 -6.24 1.14 -30.65
CA GLU A 538 -5.91 2.20 -31.62
C GLU A 538 -5.39 3.48 -30.95
N LYS A 539 -5.69 3.68 -29.66
CA LYS A 539 -5.29 4.85 -28.86
C LYS A 539 -4.21 4.54 -27.80
N ALA A 540 -3.60 3.36 -27.85
CA ALA A 540 -2.58 2.89 -26.89
C ALA A 540 -3.02 2.96 -25.40
N LYS A 541 -4.31 2.80 -25.12
CA LYS A 541 -4.85 2.86 -23.76
C LYS A 541 -4.84 1.51 -23.06
N ARG A 542 -4.71 1.54 -21.73
CA ARG A 542 -4.87 0.36 -20.86
C ARG A 542 -6.08 0.49 -19.97
N PHE A 543 -6.67 -0.63 -19.62
CA PHE A 543 -7.88 -0.73 -18.81
C PHE A 543 -7.70 -1.74 -17.67
N ILE A 544 -8.56 -1.66 -16.66
CA ILE A 544 -8.71 -2.62 -15.57
C ILE A 544 -10.18 -3.04 -15.46
N MET A 545 -10.43 -4.25 -14.96
CA MET A 545 -11.79 -4.76 -14.78
C MET A 545 -12.17 -4.79 -13.31
N LYS A 546 -13.28 -4.16 -12.95
CA LYS A 546 -13.82 -4.16 -11.58
C LYS A 546 -15.23 -4.74 -11.60
N PRO A 547 -15.56 -5.76 -10.78
CA PRO A 547 -16.94 -6.26 -10.70
C PRO A 547 -17.85 -5.18 -10.12
N ILE A 548 -19.08 -5.12 -10.63
CA ILE A 548 -20.16 -4.27 -10.11
C ILE A 548 -20.93 -5.13 -9.11
N GLY A 549 -20.54 -5.06 -7.83
CA GLY A 549 -21.11 -5.85 -6.72
C GLY A 549 -20.09 -6.75 -6.00
N VAL A 550 -20.60 -7.69 -5.18
CA VAL A 550 -19.78 -8.63 -4.42
C VAL A 550 -19.44 -9.85 -5.29
N ASN A 551 -18.22 -9.88 -5.84
CA ASN A 551 -17.68 -11.03 -6.57
C ASN A 551 -16.27 -11.35 -6.04
N ASP A 552 -16.22 -12.24 -5.04
CA ASP A 552 -14.97 -12.60 -4.34
C ASP A 552 -13.95 -13.29 -5.26
N LYS A 553 -14.39 -13.95 -6.35
CA LYS A 553 -13.52 -14.58 -7.36
C LYS A 553 -12.82 -13.55 -8.24
N ALA A 554 -13.48 -12.43 -8.54
CA ALA A 554 -12.93 -11.35 -9.35
C ALA A 554 -12.07 -10.37 -8.54
N ARG A 555 -12.24 -10.31 -7.21
CA ARG A 555 -11.55 -9.36 -6.32
C ARG A 555 -10.03 -9.47 -6.34
N GLY A 556 -9.48 -10.68 -6.51
CA GLY A 556 -8.04 -10.91 -6.66
C GLY A 556 -7.48 -10.56 -8.05
N LYS A 557 -8.33 -10.27 -9.04
CA LYS A 557 -7.96 -10.03 -10.45
C LYS A 557 -8.26 -8.60 -10.92
N MET A 558 -8.72 -7.72 -10.01
CA MET A 558 -9.22 -6.38 -10.36
C MET A 558 -8.19 -5.39 -10.92
N MET A 559 -6.89 -5.66 -10.72
CA MET A 559 -5.79 -4.79 -11.15
C MET A 559 -5.07 -5.30 -12.41
N THR A 560 -5.57 -6.36 -13.04
CA THR A 560 -5.02 -6.87 -14.30
C THR A 560 -5.23 -5.84 -15.41
N LEU A 561 -4.13 -5.45 -16.06
CA LEU A 561 -4.13 -4.47 -17.15
C LEU A 561 -4.55 -5.13 -18.48
N LEU A 562 -5.54 -4.54 -19.14
CA LEU A 562 -6.10 -4.97 -20.41
C LEU A 562 -5.86 -3.94 -21.52
N PRO A 563 -5.80 -4.34 -22.80
CA PRO A 563 -5.77 -5.73 -23.25
C PRO A 563 -4.46 -6.43 -22.84
N LEU A 564 -4.51 -7.75 -22.67
CA LEU A 564 -3.31 -8.56 -22.48
C LEU A 564 -2.57 -8.67 -23.82
N ASP A 565 -1.37 -9.24 -23.77
CA ASP A 565 -0.45 -9.27 -24.90
C ASP A 565 -0.95 -10.05 -26.14
N SER A 566 -1.94 -10.94 -25.99
CA SER A 566 -2.64 -11.60 -27.11
C SER A 566 -4.16 -11.49 -26.98
N GLU A 567 -4.88 -11.60 -28.11
CA GLU A 567 -6.34 -11.63 -28.14
C GLU A 567 -6.89 -12.87 -27.44
N GLU A 568 -6.20 -14.01 -27.57
CA GLU A 568 -6.56 -15.26 -26.92
C GLU A 568 -6.39 -15.20 -25.40
N ALA A 569 -5.32 -14.57 -24.90
CA ALA A 569 -5.10 -14.36 -23.46
C ALA A 569 -6.14 -13.40 -22.89
N THR A 570 -6.42 -12.30 -23.61
CA THR A 570 -7.48 -11.34 -23.25
C THR A 570 -8.84 -12.04 -23.18
N SER A 571 -9.21 -12.82 -24.20
CA SER A 571 -10.46 -13.57 -24.24
C SER A 571 -10.55 -14.58 -23.09
N SER A 572 -9.50 -15.36 -22.84
CA SER A 572 -9.44 -16.35 -21.75
C SER A 572 -9.61 -15.71 -20.37
N TYR A 573 -8.94 -14.57 -20.14
CA TYR A 573 -9.11 -13.78 -18.92
C TYR A 573 -10.55 -13.29 -18.74
N LEU A 574 -11.15 -12.72 -19.80
CA LEU A 574 -12.51 -12.19 -19.75
C LEU A 574 -13.56 -13.31 -19.52
N THR A 575 -13.39 -14.47 -20.14
CA THR A 575 -14.24 -15.64 -19.89
C THR A 575 -14.13 -16.10 -18.43
N ALA A 576 -12.94 -16.06 -17.83
CA ALA A 576 -12.73 -16.46 -16.44
C ALA A 576 -13.37 -15.51 -15.40
N LEU A 577 -13.75 -14.30 -15.80
CA LEU A 577 -14.46 -13.34 -14.93
C LEU A 577 -15.96 -13.61 -14.82
N ASP A 578 -16.52 -14.54 -15.61
CA ASP A 578 -17.95 -14.88 -15.62
C ASP A 578 -18.85 -13.65 -15.86
N ILE A 579 -18.45 -12.81 -16.82
CA ILE A 579 -19.13 -11.55 -17.16
C ILE A 579 -20.50 -11.87 -17.75
N SER A 580 -21.54 -11.42 -17.06
CA SER A 580 -22.93 -11.69 -17.46
C SER A 580 -23.84 -10.55 -17.03
N LYS A 581 -25.10 -10.57 -17.47
CA LYS A 581 -26.12 -9.63 -16.97
C LYS A 581 -26.32 -9.73 -15.45
N SER A 582 -26.14 -10.92 -14.87
CA SER A 582 -26.22 -11.19 -13.44
C SER A 582 -24.93 -10.90 -12.66
N SER A 583 -23.78 -10.81 -13.34
CA SER A 583 -22.49 -10.44 -12.77
C SER A 583 -21.78 -9.44 -13.69
N PRO A 584 -22.25 -8.18 -13.74
CA PRO A 584 -21.69 -7.17 -14.62
C PRO A 584 -20.35 -6.64 -14.11
N PHE A 585 -19.54 -6.10 -15.02
CA PHE A 585 -18.23 -5.52 -14.71
C PHE A 585 -18.09 -4.11 -15.27
N LEU A 586 -17.24 -3.33 -14.64
CA LEU A 586 -16.78 -2.02 -15.08
C LEU A 586 -15.38 -2.17 -15.68
N LEU A 587 -15.26 -1.97 -16.99
CA LEU A 587 -13.98 -1.79 -17.68
C LEU A 587 -13.58 -0.32 -17.53
N GLN A 588 -12.49 -0.02 -16.83
CA GLN A 588 -12.06 1.36 -16.53
C GLN A 588 -10.63 1.60 -17.02
N GLU A 589 -10.35 2.75 -17.63
CA GLU A 589 -8.99 3.19 -17.99
C GLU A 589 -8.07 3.13 -16.77
N TYR A 590 -6.89 2.52 -16.97
CA TYR A 590 -5.85 2.49 -15.95
C TYR A 590 -5.10 3.82 -15.94
N ILE A 591 -5.10 4.47 -14.79
CA ILE A 591 -4.55 5.81 -14.61
C ILE A 591 -3.39 5.72 -13.64
N THR A 592 -2.26 6.24 -14.06
CA THR A 592 -1.07 6.43 -13.21
C THR A 592 -1.11 7.84 -12.61
N GLY A 593 -0.70 8.06 -11.37
CA GLY A 593 -0.69 9.41 -10.81
C GLY A 593 -0.55 9.44 -9.29
N GLU A 594 -0.37 10.64 -8.74
CA GLU A 594 -0.47 10.87 -7.30
C GLU A 594 -1.95 10.88 -6.90
N GLU A 595 -2.25 10.31 -5.73
CA GLU A 595 -3.61 10.24 -5.21
C GLU A 595 -3.88 11.44 -4.28
N TYR A 596 -5.02 12.10 -4.48
CA TYR A 596 -5.50 13.19 -3.65
C TYR A 596 -6.94 12.90 -3.22
N CYS A 597 -7.28 13.23 -1.98
CA CYS A 597 -8.66 13.17 -1.50
C CYS A 597 -9.14 14.58 -1.14
N THR A 598 -10.44 14.81 -1.25
CA THR A 598 -11.07 16.08 -0.88
C THR A 598 -12.04 15.93 0.27
N HIS A 599 -12.38 17.05 0.89
CA HIS A 599 -13.52 17.17 1.78
C HIS A 599 -14.24 18.48 1.49
N SER A 600 -15.56 18.39 1.27
CA SER A 600 -16.42 19.55 1.15
C SER A 600 -17.66 19.46 2.02
N LEU A 601 -18.09 20.62 2.50
CA LEU A 601 -19.42 20.85 3.04
C LEU A 601 -20.27 21.47 1.93
N VAL A 602 -21.35 20.79 1.57
CA VAL A 602 -22.31 21.26 0.57
C VAL A 602 -23.63 21.57 1.26
N VAL A 603 -24.17 22.76 1.00
CA VAL A 603 -25.45 23.21 1.53
C VAL A 603 -26.31 23.73 0.38
N ARG A 604 -27.43 23.05 0.11
CA ARG A 604 -28.37 23.39 -0.97
C ARG A 604 -27.71 23.53 -2.34
N GLY A 605 -26.79 22.62 -2.65
CA GLY A 605 -26.04 22.61 -3.91
C GLY A 605 -24.86 23.59 -3.97
N ASP A 606 -24.66 24.43 -2.95
CA ASP A 606 -23.49 25.30 -2.86
C ASP A 606 -22.38 24.65 -2.03
N VAL A 607 -21.15 24.64 -2.55
CA VAL A 607 -19.97 24.32 -1.73
C VAL A 607 -19.72 25.47 -0.75
N LYS A 608 -19.80 25.21 0.55
CA LYS A 608 -19.57 26.22 1.61
C LYS A 608 -18.20 26.11 2.26
N ALA A 609 -17.60 24.91 2.28
CA ALA A 609 -16.23 24.71 2.72
C ALA A 609 -15.54 23.64 1.88
N PHE A 610 -14.24 23.79 1.62
CA PHE A 610 -13.47 22.88 0.77
C PHE A 610 -12.00 22.76 1.19
N VAL A 611 -11.48 21.53 1.20
CA VAL A 611 -10.06 21.24 1.34
C VAL A 611 -9.69 20.03 0.48
N ALA A 612 -8.50 20.06 -0.13
CA ALA A 612 -7.87 18.91 -0.75
C ALA A 612 -6.60 18.54 0.03
N CYS A 613 -6.21 17.27 0.04
CA CYS A 613 -4.96 16.81 0.63
C CYS A 613 -4.43 15.55 -0.09
N PRO A 614 -3.12 15.28 -0.03
CA PRO A 614 -2.57 14.00 -0.50
C PRO A 614 -3.26 12.80 0.17
N SER A 615 -3.43 11.72 -0.57
CA SER A 615 -4.10 10.49 -0.12
C SER A 615 -3.18 9.27 -0.16
N SER A 616 -3.58 8.21 0.54
CA SER A 616 -2.95 6.88 0.53
C SER A 616 -3.95 5.84 1.03
N ASP A 617 -3.67 4.55 0.79
CA ASP A 617 -4.51 3.40 1.23
C ASP A 617 -4.90 3.45 2.73
N MET A 618 -4.03 3.98 3.59
CA MET A 618 -4.34 4.22 5.00
C MET A 618 -3.83 5.59 5.44
N LEU A 619 -4.62 6.61 5.16
CA LEU A 619 -4.28 7.98 5.51
C LEU A 619 -4.31 8.22 7.04
N MET A 620 -3.12 8.49 7.59
CA MET A 620 -2.87 8.81 9.00
C MET A 620 -2.17 10.17 9.20
N HIS A 621 -1.86 10.86 8.11
CA HIS A 621 -1.15 12.14 8.08
C HIS A 621 -1.90 13.05 7.11
N TYR A 622 -2.37 14.20 7.60
CA TYR A 622 -3.16 15.14 6.81
C TYR A 622 -2.42 16.47 6.69
N SER A 623 -2.26 16.94 5.46
CA SER A 623 -1.70 18.25 5.11
C SER A 623 -2.60 18.86 4.04
N ALA A 624 -3.03 20.10 4.22
CA ALA A 624 -3.83 20.77 3.21
C ALA A 624 -2.98 21.06 1.97
N THR A 625 -3.51 20.75 0.79
CA THR A 625 -3.04 21.34 -0.46
C THR A 625 -3.35 22.84 -0.41
N PRO A 626 -2.41 23.74 -0.78
CA PRO A 626 -2.66 25.17 -0.73
C PRO A 626 -3.97 25.54 -1.47
N PRO A 627 -4.93 26.24 -0.81
CA PRO A 627 -6.28 26.43 -1.37
C PRO A 627 -6.29 27.12 -2.75
N GLY A 628 -5.40 28.10 -2.95
CA GLY A 628 -5.25 28.82 -4.22
C GLY A 628 -4.35 28.14 -5.25
N SER A 629 -3.82 26.95 -4.98
CA SER A 629 -3.05 26.21 -5.99
C SER A 629 -3.96 25.79 -7.15
N ALA A 630 -3.42 25.78 -8.38
CA ALA A 630 -4.16 25.36 -9.57
C ALA A 630 -4.81 23.98 -9.39
N LEU A 631 -4.12 23.06 -8.71
CA LEU A 631 -4.62 21.72 -8.43
C LEU A 631 -5.82 21.72 -7.47
N SER A 632 -5.75 22.46 -6.36
CA SER A 632 -6.86 22.61 -5.40
C SER A 632 -8.07 23.29 -6.06
N MET A 633 -7.84 24.35 -6.85
CA MET A 633 -8.89 25.07 -7.55
C MET A 633 -9.61 24.19 -8.58
N LYS A 634 -8.89 23.34 -9.32
CA LYS A 634 -9.52 22.37 -10.25
C LYS A 634 -10.38 21.34 -9.53
N MET A 635 -9.91 20.79 -8.41
CA MET A 635 -10.70 19.85 -7.61
C MET A 635 -11.93 20.52 -6.98
N LEU A 636 -11.79 21.79 -6.60
CA LEU A 636 -12.89 22.60 -6.11
C LEU A 636 -13.93 22.84 -7.21
N GLU A 637 -13.51 23.30 -8.39
CA GLU A 637 -14.38 23.53 -9.55
C GLU A 637 -15.16 22.26 -9.91
N PHE A 638 -14.49 21.11 -9.96
CA PHE A 638 -15.14 19.82 -10.14
C PHE A 638 -16.22 19.58 -9.07
N THR A 639 -15.89 19.79 -7.80
CA THR A 639 -16.80 19.57 -6.67
C THR A 639 -17.99 20.51 -6.72
N THR A 640 -17.77 21.79 -7.06
CA THR A 640 -18.82 22.81 -7.20
C THR A 640 -19.81 22.44 -8.30
N ARG A 641 -19.32 22.01 -9.47
CA ARG A 641 -20.18 21.56 -10.58
C ARG A 641 -21.07 20.38 -10.19
N VAL A 642 -20.53 19.43 -9.41
CA VAL A 642 -21.31 18.30 -8.89
C VAL A 642 -22.37 18.77 -7.89
N ALA A 643 -22.00 19.66 -6.97
CA ALA A 643 -22.89 20.20 -5.96
C ALA A 643 -24.05 20.99 -6.58
N GLU A 644 -23.75 21.89 -7.52
CA GLU A 644 -24.75 22.75 -8.19
C GLU A 644 -25.83 21.93 -8.90
N ARG A 645 -25.44 20.80 -9.50
CA ARG A 645 -26.40 19.90 -10.16
C ARG A 645 -27.38 19.27 -9.19
N GLY A 646 -26.93 18.99 -7.97
CA GLY A 646 -27.78 18.41 -6.91
C GLY A 646 -28.95 19.33 -6.53
N GLY A 647 -28.77 20.65 -6.66
CA GLY A 647 -29.82 21.63 -6.41
C GLY A 647 -30.14 21.85 -4.92
N GLU A 648 -31.32 22.41 -4.65
CA GLU A 648 -31.65 22.95 -3.32
C GLU A 648 -31.77 21.89 -2.21
N ASP A 649 -32.13 20.65 -2.55
CA ASP A 649 -32.20 19.55 -1.57
C ASP A 649 -30.82 18.86 -1.34
N PHE A 650 -29.76 19.29 -2.03
CA PHE A 650 -28.45 18.66 -1.97
C PHE A 650 -27.59 19.24 -0.84
N THR A 651 -27.78 18.71 0.36
CA THR A 651 -27.04 19.14 1.57
C THR A 651 -26.36 17.94 2.25
N GLY A 652 -25.04 18.02 2.45
CA GLY A 652 -24.26 16.92 2.99
C GLY A 652 -22.75 17.17 2.91
N HIS A 653 -21.98 16.15 3.22
CA HIS A 653 -20.54 16.14 2.98
C HIS A 653 -20.21 15.36 1.74
N LEU A 654 -19.44 15.96 0.84
CA LEU A 654 -19.02 15.34 -0.41
C LEU A 654 -17.50 15.27 -0.41
N SER A 655 -16.94 14.15 -0.86
CA SER A 655 -15.49 13.91 -0.80
C SER A 655 -15.12 13.02 -1.97
N PHE A 656 -14.10 13.39 -2.73
CA PHE A 656 -13.68 12.68 -3.92
C PHE A 656 -12.23 12.27 -3.79
N ASP A 657 -11.93 11.08 -4.28
CA ASP A 657 -10.57 10.60 -4.47
C ASP A 657 -10.21 10.78 -5.96
N PHE A 658 -9.09 11.43 -6.22
CA PHE A 658 -8.59 11.73 -7.55
C PHE A 658 -7.21 11.10 -7.76
N LEU A 659 -7.00 10.53 -8.94
CA LEU A 659 -5.67 10.34 -9.49
C LEU A 659 -5.29 11.55 -10.34
N VAL A 660 -4.07 12.05 -10.12
CA VAL A 660 -3.57 13.27 -10.76
C VAL A 660 -2.36 12.94 -11.63
N GLN A 661 -2.49 13.22 -12.93
CA GLN A 661 -1.41 13.11 -13.91
C GLN A 661 -0.85 14.50 -14.24
N GLY A 662 0.47 14.65 -14.27
CA GLY A 662 1.13 15.94 -14.55
C GLY A 662 1.25 16.84 -13.31
N ARG A 663 1.57 18.12 -13.52
CA ARG A 663 1.77 19.12 -12.44
C ARG A 663 1.16 20.47 -12.80
N GLY A 664 0.80 21.25 -11.78
CA GLY A 664 0.32 22.63 -11.96
C GLY A 664 -0.96 22.71 -12.77
N GLU A 665 -1.02 23.67 -13.70
CA GLU A 665 -2.19 23.89 -14.57
C GLU A 665 -2.38 22.80 -15.63
N GLU A 666 -1.35 22.03 -15.95
CA GLU A 666 -1.45 20.88 -16.89
C GLU A 666 -1.95 19.61 -16.20
N ALA A 667 -2.16 19.65 -14.88
CA ALA A 667 -2.62 18.50 -14.12
C ALA A 667 -4.00 18.03 -14.63
N ARG A 668 -4.08 16.75 -15.04
CA ARG A 668 -5.32 16.09 -15.44
C ARG A 668 -5.90 15.34 -14.24
N LEU A 669 -7.09 15.77 -13.83
CA LEU A 669 -7.84 15.13 -12.74
C LEU A 669 -8.60 13.93 -13.27
N SER A 670 -8.57 12.84 -12.52
CA SER A 670 -9.37 11.65 -12.78
C SER A 670 -10.05 11.20 -11.49
N PRO A 671 -11.35 11.47 -11.30
CA PRO A 671 -12.09 10.99 -10.13
C PRO A 671 -12.17 9.46 -10.16
N ILE A 672 -11.77 8.80 -9.08
CA ILE A 672 -11.75 7.34 -8.97
C ILE A 672 -12.78 6.81 -7.97
N GLU A 673 -13.15 7.60 -6.97
CA GLU A 673 -14.10 7.22 -5.92
C GLU A 673 -14.78 8.47 -5.35
N CYS A 674 -16.02 8.31 -4.89
CA CYS A 674 -16.73 9.32 -4.11
C CYS A 674 -17.13 8.73 -2.76
N ASN A 675 -16.91 9.53 -1.73
CA ASN A 675 -17.33 9.28 -0.37
C ASN A 675 -18.40 10.35 -0.01
N PRO A 676 -19.71 10.08 -0.19
CA PRO A 676 -20.80 11.02 0.09
C PRO A 676 -21.09 11.11 1.60
N ARG A 677 -20.04 11.36 2.40
CA ARG A 677 -20.03 11.37 3.86
C ARG A 677 -18.83 12.17 4.35
N THR A 678 -18.82 12.57 5.62
CA THR A 678 -17.69 13.32 6.18
C THR A 678 -16.39 12.53 6.06
N HIS A 679 -15.41 13.14 5.40
CA HIS A 679 -14.02 12.68 5.33
C HIS A 679 -13.19 13.26 6.47
N THR A 680 -12.16 12.53 6.91
CA THR A 680 -11.32 12.93 8.05
C THR A 680 -10.52 14.21 7.77
N ALA A 681 -10.32 14.60 6.51
CA ALA A 681 -9.69 15.87 6.15
C ALA A 681 -10.41 17.10 6.74
N VAL A 682 -11.67 16.98 7.21
CA VAL A 682 -12.36 18.03 7.97
C VAL A 682 -11.58 18.54 9.18
N ILE A 683 -10.67 17.73 9.76
CA ILE A 683 -9.85 18.15 10.90
C ILE A 683 -8.88 19.29 10.56
N LEU A 684 -8.59 19.52 9.28
CA LEU A 684 -7.77 20.65 8.82
C LEU A 684 -8.48 22.00 9.05
N PHE A 685 -9.79 22.00 9.30
CA PHE A 685 -10.60 23.17 9.64
C PHE A 685 -10.70 23.46 11.15
N GLN A 686 -10.01 22.73 12.03
CA GLN A 686 -10.12 22.92 13.49
C GLN A 686 -9.83 24.36 13.98
N HIS A 687 -9.07 25.13 13.19
CA HIS A 687 -8.73 26.52 13.45
C HIS A 687 -9.41 27.51 12.48
N THR A 688 -10.46 27.08 11.78
CA THR A 688 -11.23 27.89 10.84
C THR A 688 -12.65 28.12 11.36
N PRO A 689 -12.89 29.16 12.18
CA PRO A 689 -14.19 29.40 12.83
C PRO A 689 -15.34 29.64 11.83
N GLU A 690 -15.03 30.10 10.62
CA GLU A 690 -15.98 30.34 9.54
C GLU A 690 -16.73 29.07 9.12
N VAL A 691 -16.13 27.88 9.30
CA VAL A 691 -16.78 26.61 8.99
C VAL A 691 -18.00 26.36 9.88
N ALA A 692 -18.02 26.83 11.13
CA ALA A 692 -19.20 26.71 11.99
C ALA A 692 -20.41 27.45 11.40
N HIS A 693 -20.17 28.66 10.90
CA HIS A 693 -21.19 29.47 10.21
C HIS A 693 -21.64 28.81 8.90
N ALA A 694 -20.70 28.18 8.17
CA ALA A 694 -21.02 27.40 6.98
C ALA A 694 -22.02 26.27 7.27
N TYR A 695 -21.88 25.53 8.39
CA TYR A 695 -22.87 24.53 8.81
C TYR A 695 -24.24 25.16 9.13
N LEU A 696 -24.26 26.32 9.79
CA LEU A 696 -25.51 27.00 10.17
C LEU A 696 -26.25 27.64 9.00
N SER A 697 -25.59 27.84 7.85
CA SER A 697 -26.22 28.34 6.63
C SER A 697 -27.39 27.47 6.15
N VAL A 698 -27.49 26.22 6.62
CA VAL A 698 -28.64 25.32 6.37
C VAL A 698 -29.97 25.89 6.87
N PHE A 699 -29.95 26.79 7.86
CA PHE A 699 -31.16 27.38 8.44
C PHE A 699 -31.70 28.61 7.69
N GLY A 700 -31.04 29.15 6.67
CA GLY A 700 -31.60 30.31 5.96
C GLY A 700 -30.99 30.63 4.59
N HIS A 701 -31.83 31.25 3.74
CA HIS A 701 -31.44 32.03 2.54
C HIS A 701 -30.98 33.47 2.91
N ASN A 702 -31.33 33.97 4.10
CA ASN A 702 -31.16 35.38 4.50
C ASN A 702 -29.82 35.73 5.18
N LEU A 703 -29.01 34.75 5.59
CA LEU A 703 -27.61 35.00 5.97
C LEU A 703 -26.76 35.25 4.71
N ASP A 704 -27.06 34.54 3.62
CA ASP A 704 -26.40 34.72 2.31
C ASP A 704 -26.65 36.13 1.75
N SER A 705 -27.83 36.75 1.97
CA SER A 705 -28.14 38.09 1.44
C SER A 705 -27.52 39.25 2.22
N LYS A 706 -27.26 39.11 3.53
CA LYS A 706 -26.49 40.11 4.31
C LYS A 706 -24.98 40.00 4.08
N LEU A 707 -24.44 38.78 3.92
CA LEU A 707 -23.02 38.58 3.65
C LEU A 707 -22.64 38.98 2.21
N LYS A 708 -23.53 38.75 1.23
CA LYS A 708 -23.32 39.18 -0.17
C LYS A 708 -23.26 40.70 -0.36
N GLN A 709 -23.75 41.51 0.58
CA GLN A 709 -23.72 42.97 0.47
C GLN A 709 -22.41 43.63 0.94
N ASP A 710 -21.60 42.96 1.78
CA ASP A 710 -20.39 43.57 2.35
C ASP A 710 -19.06 43.10 1.72
N LYS A 711 -19.03 41.98 0.98
CA LYS A 711 -17.85 41.53 0.23
C LYS A 711 -18.26 40.81 -1.05
N GLY A 712 -17.84 41.34 -2.21
CA GLY A 712 -18.14 40.80 -3.54
C GLY A 712 -17.37 39.52 -3.91
N SER A 713 -17.35 38.51 -3.03
CA SER A 713 -16.67 37.24 -3.26
C SER A 713 -17.53 36.07 -2.76
N SER A 714 -17.68 35.02 -3.58
CA SER A 714 -18.22 33.73 -3.14
C SER A 714 -17.16 33.02 -2.28
N ASP A 715 -17.07 33.38 -1.00
CA ASP A 715 -15.96 32.90 -0.15
C ASP A 715 -16.24 31.48 0.37
N ILE A 716 -15.91 30.50 -0.46
CA ILE A 716 -15.78 29.09 -0.04
C ILE A 716 -14.73 29.03 1.07
N VAL A 717 -15.12 28.49 2.23
CA VAL A 717 -14.24 28.45 3.39
C VAL A 717 -13.14 27.41 3.17
N ALA A 718 -11.88 27.84 3.26
CA ALA A 718 -10.69 27.00 3.20
C ALA A 718 -9.96 26.99 4.56
N PRO A 719 -9.07 26.01 4.84
CA PRO A 719 -8.28 26.01 6.07
C PRO A 719 -7.51 27.33 6.26
N ALA A 720 -7.69 27.98 7.43
CA ALA A 720 -7.11 29.29 7.70
C ALA A 720 -5.57 29.24 7.81
N THR A 721 -5.05 28.07 8.18
CA THR A 721 -3.62 27.78 8.33
C THR A 721 -3.26 26.60 7.41
N PRO A 722 -2.84 26.86 6.16
CA PRO A 722 -2.52 25.78 5.20
C PRO A 722 -1.39 24.85 5.68
N ASP A 723 -0.47 25.36 6.51
CA ASP A 723 0.64 24.59 7.09
C ASP A 723 0.23 23.78 8.34
N TYR A 724 -1.06 23.75 8.67
CA TYR A 724 -1.57 22.96 9.79
C TYR A 724 -1.62 21.47 9.42
N ASN A 725 -0.57 20.76 9.83
CA ASN A 725 -0.42 19.34 9.58
C ASN A 725 -0.87 18.51 10.78
N VAL A 726 -1.59 17.44 10.51
CA VAL A 726 -2.23 16.61 11.54
C VAL A 726 -1.77 15.15 11.46
N TYR A 727 -1.46 14.56 12.61
CA TYR A 727 -1.08 13.15 12.77
C TYR A 727 -1.75 12.54 14.01
N TRP A 728 -1.45 11.28 14.33
CA TRP A 728 -1.86 10.65 15.59
C TRP A 728 -0.65 10.07 16.31
N ILE A 729 -0.35 10.60 17.49
CA ILE A 729 0.89 10.29 18.20
C ILE A 729 1.02 8.81 18.56
N GLY A 730 -0.07 8.14 18.93
CA GLY A 730 0.00 6.71 19.25
C GLY A 730 0.27 5.84 18.03
N HIS A 731 -0.15 6.26 16.83
CA HIS A 731 0.19 5.57 15.59
C HIS A 731 1.69 5.71 15.31
N ASP A 732 2.19 6.95 15.26
CA ASP A 732 3.59 7.23 14.95
C ASP A 732 4.55 6.71 16.03
N LEU A 733 4.14 6.72 17.30
CA LEU A 733 4.90 6.10 18.39
C LEU A 733 5.13 4.62 18.11
N VAL A 734 4.14 3.91 17.56
CA VAL A 734 4.29 2.49 17.24
C VAL A 734 5.04 2.31 15.92
N THR A 735 4.66 3.00 14.84
CA THR A 735 5.15 2.76 13.48
C THR A 735 6.47 3.44 13.15
N LEU A 736 6.78 4.58 13.80
CA LEU A 736 7.97 5.40 13.54
C LEU A 736 8.96 5.45 14.72
N LEU A 737 8.59 4.96 15.92
CA LEU A 737 9.52 4.82 17.05
C LEU A 737 9.69 3.37 17.52
N ILE A 738 8.66 2.75 18.09
CA ILE A 738 8.78 1.44 18.77
C ILE A 738 9.13 0.32 17.81
N ILE A 739 8.37 0.11 16.73
CA ILE A 739 8.66 -0.95 15.77
C ILE A 739 10.05 -0.74 15.17
N PRO A 740 10.44 0.45 14.66
CA PRO A 740 11.80 0.67 14.18
C PRO A 740 12.89 0.37 15.21
N VAL A 741 12.74 0.80 16.46
CA VAL A 741 13.73 0.57 17.52
C VAL A 741 13.79 -0.89 17.93
N VAL A 742 12.65 -1.56 18.14
CA VAL A 742 12.61 -2.98 18.53
C VAL A 742 13.16 -3.86 17.42
N THR A 743 12.82 -3.56 16.16
CA THR A 743 13.39 -4.27 15.01
C THR A 743 14.87 -3.98 14.85
N TRP A 744 15.34 -2.76 15.11
CA TRP A 744 16.77 -2.41 15.13
C TRP A 744 17.55 -3.14 16.23
N ILE A 745 17.04 -3.15 17.47
CA ILE A 745 17.63 -3.89 18.60
C ILE A 745 17.63 -5.40 18.32
N GLY A 746 16.54 -5.90 17.73
CA GLY A 746 16.42 -7.30 17.30
C GLY A 746 17.24 -7.66 16.06
N GLY A 747 18.01 -6.71 15.51
CA GLY A 747 18.81 -6.86 14.30
C GLY A 747 18.03 -6.72 12.99
N ILE A 748 16.69 -6.81 13.00
CA ILE A 748 15.74 -6.83 11.85
C ILE A 748 15.64 -5.49 11.08
N ARG A 749 16.25 -4.39 11.51
CA ARG A 749 16.14 -3.11 10.78
C ARG A 749 17.47 -2.34 10.82
N SER A 750 17.84 -1.61 9.76
CA SER A 750 19.10 -0.85 9.80
C SER A 750 19.06 0.36 10.69
N THR A 751 20.25 0.78 11.07
CA THR A 751 20.50 2.09 11.66
C THR A 751 20.01 3.25 10.78
N GLU A 752 20.13 3.20 9.44
CA GLU A 752 19.71 4.32 8.57
C GLU A 752 18.19 4.38 8.40
N GLU A 753 17.51 3.26 8.15
CA GLU A 753 16.04 3.20 8.14
C GLU A 753 15.45 3.59 9.50
N THR A 754 16.10 3.17 10.59
CA THR A 754 15.69 3.53 11.95
C THR A 754 15.90 5.02 12.18
N LYS A 755 17.07 5.59 11.82
CA LYS A 755 17.32 7.03 11.88
C LYS A 755 16.30 7.82 11.06
N HIS A 756 15.92 7.35 9.87
CA HIS A 756 14.90 8.01 9.05
C HIS A 756 13.55 8.01 9.75
N SER A 757 13.06 6.85 10.21
CA SER A 757 11.80 6.79 10.96
C SER A 757 11.82 7.61 12.24
N LEU A 758 12.92 7.59 12.99
CA LEU A 758 13.09 8.41 14.20
C LEU A 758 13.07 9.90 13.85
N ARG A 759 13.77 10.34 12.80
CA ARG A 759 13.73 11.73 12.33
C ARG A 759 12.31 12.15 11.96
N THR A 760 11.58 11.30 11.24
CA THR A 760 10.17 11.56 10.89
C THR A 760 9.29 11.65 12.13
N PHE A 761 9.45 10.73 13.09
CA PHE A 761 8.74 10.76 14.38
C PHE A 761 8.99 12.08 15.13
N TRP A 762 10.26 12.48 15.29
CA TRP A 762 10.61 13.73 15.96
C TRP A 762 10.13 14.96 15.19
N HIS A 763 10.18 14.92 13.86
CA HIS A 763 9.62 15.99 13.02
C HIS A 763 8.11 16.15 13.24
N HIS A 764 7.35 15.06 13.22
CA HIS A 764 5.91 15.11 13.52
C HIS A 764 5.64 15.56 14.95
N LEU A 765 6.38 15.05 15.93
CA LEU A 765 6.21 15.44 17.33
C LEU A 765 6.43 16.94 17.57
N LEU A 766 7.39 17.54 16.88
CA LEU A 766 7.78 18.94 17.07
C LEU A 766 6.96 19.92 16.20
N HIS A 767 6.59 19.51 14.98
CA HIS A 767 6.02 20.41 13.97
C HIS A 767 4.57 20.13 13.60
N TRP A 768 4.02 18.97 13.97
CA TRP A 768 2.65 18.57 13.63
C TRP A 768 1.77 18.55 14.88
N ARG A 769 0.44 18.48 14.67
CA ARG A 769 -0.55 18.45 15.75
C ARG A 769 -1.27 17.11 15.80
N ASP A 770 -1.50 16.60 17.00
CA ASP A 770 -2.30 15.38 17.16
C ASP A 770 -3.78 15.69 16.85
N GLY A 771 -4.42 14.85 16.04
CA GLY A 771 -5.78 15.08 15.55
C GLY A 771 -6.89 14.95 16.60
N THR A 772 -6.59 14.43 17.79
CA THR A 772 -7.56 14.25 18.89
C THR A 772 -7.23 15.14 20.09
N TRP A 773 -5.95 15.46 20.32
CA TRP A 773 -5.54 16.35 21.41
C TRP A 773 -6.05 17.78 21.26
N ALA A 774 -6.58 18.34 22.35
CA ALA A 774 -6.86 19.76 22.48
C ALA A 774 -6.58 20.19 23.93
N LEU A 775 -5.85 21.29 24.12
CA LEU A 775 -5.48 21.76 25.46
C LEU A 775 -6.71 22.02 26.35
N TRP A 776 -7.77 22.59 25.78
CA TRP A 776 -9.00 22.92 26.50
C TRP A 776 -9.95 21.72 26.65
N ASP A 777 -9.81 20.68 25.81
CA ASP A 777 -10.63 19.47 25.83
C ASP A 777 -9.75 18.20 25.73
N PRO A 778 -8.95 17.89 26.77
CA PRO A 778 -7.92 16.85 26.70
C PRO A 778 -8.45 15.43 26.93
N VAL A 779 -9.66 15.28 27.49
CA VAL A 779 -10.17 13.98 27.95
C VAL A 779 -10.46 13.00 26.81
N PRO A 780 -10.98 13.41 25.64
CA PRO A 780 -11.12 12.50 24.48
C PRO A 780 -9.81 11.87 24.04
N PHE A 781 -8.70 12.62 24.05
CA PHE A 781 -7.37 12.07 23.74
C PHE A 781 -6.97 10.99 24.75
N PHE A 782 -7.16 11.27 26.04
CA PHE A 782 -6.90 10.29 27.10
C PHE A 782 -7.77 9.04 26.93
N ALA A 783 -9.07 9.20 26.68
CA ALA A 783 -10.01 8.10 26.47
C ALA A 783 -9.65 7.28 25.22
N LEU A 784 -9.21 7.89 24.13
CA LEU A 784 -8.79 7.18 22.93
C LEU A 784 -7.67 6.16 23.22
N TYR A 785 -6.60 6.59 23.87
CA TYR A 785 -5.41 5.76 24.09
C TYR A 785 -5.47 4.88 25.36
N HIS A 786 -6.27 5.24 26.36
CA HIS A 786 -6.33 4.53 27.65
C HIS A 786 -7.66 3.84 27.95
N VAL A 787 -8.70 4.07 27.14
CA VAL A 787 -10.01 3.42 27.30
C VAL A 787 -10.38 2.68 26.02
N TYR A 788 -10.53 3.39 24.89
CA TYR A 788 -11.02 2.81 23.64
C TYR A 788 -10.09 1.71 23.10
N TRP A 789 -8.85 2.04 22.77
CA TRP A 789 -7.92 1.07 22.16
C TRP A 789 -7.62 -0.12 23.07
N PRO A 790 -7.29 0.06 24.36
CA PRO A 790 -7.11 -1.07 25.28
C PRO A 790 -8.35 -1.97 25.36
N ALA A 791 -9.55 -1.41 25.45
CA ALA A 791 -10.79 -2.19 25.50
C ALA A 791 -11.00 -3.00 24.20
N ARG A 792 -10.68 -2.43 23.03
CA ARG A 792 -10.72 -3.14 21.74
C ARG A 792 -9.70 -4.26 21.66
N PHE A 793 -8.47 -4.07 22.14
CA PHE A 793 -7.46 -5.12 22.16
C PHE A 793 -7.82 -6.26 23.12
N VAL A 794 -8.38 -5.93 24.29
CA VAL A 794 -8.93 -6.91 25.25
C VAL A 794 -10.05 -7.71 24.60
N GLU A 795 -10.98 -7.06 23.93
CA GLU A 795 -12.06 -7.72 23.20
C GLU A 795 -11.54 -8.65 22.08
N CYS A 796 -10.52 -8.24 21.34
CA CYS A 796 -9.88 -9.08 20.32
C CYS A 796 -9.23 -10.35 20.89
N ILE A 797 -8.64 -10.27 22.09
CA ILE A 797 -8.11 -11.42 22.80
C ILE A 797 -9.26 -12.35 23.20
N PHE A 798 -10.28 -11.82 23.89
CA PHE A 798 -11.41 -12.62 24.40
C PHE A 798 -12.25 -13.27 23.29
N LYS A 799 -12.47 -12.56 22.18
CA LYS A 799 -13.27 -13.04 21.05
C LYS A 799 -12.44 -13.76 19.98
N ASN A 800 -11.13 -13.90 20.18
CA ASN A 800 -10.19 -14.44 19.19
C ASN A 800 -10.31 -13.79 17.79
N ARG A 801 -10.60 -12.48 17.75
CA ARG A 801 -10.77 -11.72 16.51
C ARG A 801 -9.42 -11.15 16.05
N LYS A 802 -8.85 -11.75 15.02
CA LYS A 802 -7.59 -11.30 14.42
C LYS A 802 -7.81 -10.03 13.60
N TRP A 803 -6.81 -9.15 13.63
CA TRP A 803 -6.83 -7.90 12.89
C TRP A 803 -5.49 -7.63 12.22
N SER A 804 -5.55 -7.04 11.03
CA SER A 804 -4.40 -6.75 10.17
C SER A 804 -3.89 -5.33 10.37
N ARG A 805 -4.81 -4.35 10.45
CA ARG A 805 -4.47 -2.92 10.53
C ARG A 805 -5.46 -2.16 11.43
N ILE A 806 -5.05 -0.99 11.92
CA ILE A 806 -5.91 -0.06 12.67
C ILE A 806 -5.78 1.35 12.07
N ASN A 807 -6.90 2.05 11.97
CA ASN A 807 -6.92 3.46 11.63
C ASN A 807 -7.36 4.24 12.87
N VAL A 808 -6.41 4.97 13.47
CA VAL A 808 -6.61 5.68 14.75
C VAL A 808 -7.61 6.84 14.59
N SER A 809 -7.60 7.52 13.44
CA SER A 809 -8.46 8.69 13.18
C SER A 809 -9.94 8.33 13.07
N THR A 810 -10.25 7.16 12.53
CA THR A 810 -11.62 6.64 12.35
C THR A 810 -12.01 5.61 13.40
N THR A 811 -11.16 5.35 14.39
CA THR A 811 -11.38 4.30 15.40
C THR A 811 -11.72 2.93 14.77
N LYS A 812 -11.21 2.65 13.57
CA LYS A 812 -11.55 1.45 12.81
C LYS A 812 -10.46 0.41 12.94
N MET A 813 -10.86 -0.83 13.15
CA MET A 813 -9.99 -2.01 13.11
C MET A 813 -10.38 -2.86 11.90
N PHE A 814 -9.38 -3.26 11.12
CA PHE A 814 -9.55 -4.11 9.94
C PHE A 814 -9.26 -5.55 10.34
N GLU A 815 -10.29 -6.40 10.31
CA GLU A 815 -10.18 -7.82 10.63
C GLU A 815 -9.36 -8.56 9.54
N CYS A 816 -8.76 -9.70 9.90
CA CYS A 816 -7.96 -10.54 8.99
C CYS A 816 -8.83 -11.41 8.09
#